data_AF-A0A978U0S4-F1
#
_entry.id   AF-A0A978U0S4-F1
#
_cell.length_a   1.000
_cell.length_b   1.000
_cell.length_c   1.000
_cell.angle_alpha   90.00
_cell.angle_beta   90.00
_cell.angle_gamma   90.00
#
_symmetry.space_group_name_H-M   'P 1'
#
loop_
_entity.id
_entity.type
_entity.pdbx_description
1 polymer ?
#
loop_
_entity_poly.entity_id
_entity_poly.type
_entity_poly.pdbx_seq_one_letter_code
_entity_poly.pdbx_strand_id
1 'polypeptide(L)'
;MTTTTGNHVIFIHPDGTSPATFAFARFVDRGPDGRLNYDKMAEARVYLGHMEDQLTGTSNGGAVTHATGVKVYSESFGFEVVRDANGKPVVGADGRLVETDLVAASGKKQTIMQEAVAANKATALINSGVIAEPGTGAFVAKVGQRDVPDGAAGFARFPRAQFAEITRQVVESGVDVILGGGLVNYLPVGTTPPPEAAAFATSAAQLDAISTDPSQRPSINLIERAKHLGYTVVYTEEQLHAAVANPNVLKVLGIFANEDTFNDNVRTATGNLTGVEENLIATGTPNFVPSAPTVGEMLKAAQIILERNPKFQNGSFMVVEEEGTDNFGNINNAAGMLEATLRADEAIGAALKFVEKYPNTLVIKASDSEAGGLQVREPLAAGNVGTINANPTNVTGQPGPFPNPMDGQTGRGTQTFTSAPAANGLVSNFGIGWVGTPDFAGNIVVKAHGLNASRLPVTIDNTDIYKAMYETLFGVTLTPRVADQPKPPAATKTSGNVIFIHPDGHSPALFAAARFTSQGPDGRLNWDNMTNTGVYLGHLTDQLTGSSDGSGVVHAMGVKVFQDSYGLNEDGSRVTSFSEKVGTTILEEARDRGKAVVLINSGRMSEPGSGAFAAEVDNRSNNNEIIRQIVMESGAQVIMGGGERWMLPTGVAGRFGGPLNQTGARTDGLNLIEEAQKLGYRVIYTKEELATIQAGEKILGVFGWEDTYNSITEELLASRGLKAYGQPGNLNPPDVGDMLEGALRAVKDAPNGFFIVLEEEGTDNFPNANNASGTIEAALRADKAIGIAQNFIRNVDPNTLLITAADSEAGGLQVWQPTPFAPGFPDTPLSTTPTLNANPTNVASANANNPLDGVNGRLAPWTGFRSQDSFDGAMGNFGIGWVGTPDFPGNTIAKTYGMNANLLPSTLDNTEIYKIMYKTLFGVLGDPTAIRGTAGNDVLRGTANGDTFIAGGGDDIIEAGEGDNRIYIGVGNSTITAGNGNDVVSTDDGNHTIRTNGGDDRISTGRGNSKIDAGKGNDIISVLGGNTVINAGEGRDVINAGNGNDTIRGEDGDDVILAGNGNNSVNGGNGNDRMIAGSGNDDLRGGAGDDFINAGEGANTLKGGDGNDTLLAGAGDDIIFGGLGDDTINAGTGTNTINAGSGNNVIISRGIDDITVSRDGMNRFDLIAGPGIATIRGFTADDRIRLGSGLTFDALTISRSGRDTLLTVTATGDLLAVLKGVQPSTITRETFA
;
A
#
# COMPACT_ATOMS: atom_id res chain seq x y z
N MET A 1 2.50 39.80 11.95
CA MET A 1 1.17 40.01 11.33
C MET A 1 1.39 40.23 9.84
N THR A 2 1.56 39.15 9.08
CA THR A 2 1.54 39.15 7.62
C THR A 2 0.09 39.19 7.17
N THR A 3 -0.22 40.01 6.17
CA THR A 3 -1.57 40.21 5.64
C THR A 3 -2.11 38.91 5.06
N THR A 4 -3.15 38.32 5.67
CA THR A 4 -3.80 37.04 5.28
C THR A 4 -4.69 37.16 4.04
N THR A 5 -4.67 38.31 3.37
CA THR A 5 -5.58 38.67 2.29
C THR A 5 -5.31 37.94 0.98
N GLY A 6 -4.45 36.92 0.93
CA GLY A 6 -4.10 36.22 -0.32
C GLY A 6 -3.92 34.71 -0.20
N ASN A 7 -4.17 34.12 0.97
CA ASN A 7 -3.92 32.69 1.20
C ASN A 7 -4.96 31.79 0.53
N HIS A 8 -4.53 30.58 0.16
CA HIS A 8 -5.36 29.61 -0.53
C HIS A 8 -5.59 28.36 0.33
N VAL A 9 -6.75 27.74 0.17
CA VAL A 9 -7.06 26.43 0.74
C VAL A 9 -7.63 25.54 -0.35
N ILE A 10 -7.13 24.30 -0.43
CA ILE A 10 -7.72 23.21 -1.21
C ILE A 10 -8.07 22.10 -0.22
N PHE A 11 -9.35 21.79 -0.11
CA PHE A 11 -9.85 20.67 0.65
C PHE A 11 -10.27 19.56 -0.30
N ILE A 12 -9.68 18.37 -0.16
CA ILE A 12 -9.95 17.20 -0.99
C ILE A 12 -10.58 16.13 -0.08
N HIS A 13 -11.76 15.68 -0.46
CA HIS A 13 -12.60 14.75 0.27
C HIS A 13 -12.85 13.50 -0.58
N PRO A 14 -11.92 12.54 -0.66
CA PRO A 14 -12.21 11.24 -1.23
C PRO A 14 -12.98 10.44 -0.16
N ASP A 15 -14.29 10.41 -0.29
CA ASP A 15 -15.21 9.87 0.70
C ASP A 15 -14.95 8.36 0.92
N GLY A 16 -15.05 7.89 2.16
CA GLY A 16 -14.90 6.46 2.47
C GLY A 16 -13.48 5.88 2.35
N THR A 17 -12.41 6.67 2.23
CA THR A 17 -11.04 6.13 2.03
C THR A 17 -10.19 5.99 3.28
N SER A 18 -9.51 4.84 3.40
CA SER A 18 -8.50 4.51 4.42
C SER A 18 -7.10 4.41 3.83
N PRO A 19 -6.04 4.28 4.65
CA PRO A 19 -4.70 3.97 4.14
C PRO A 19 -4.63 2.68 3.30
N ALA A 20 -5.43 1.65 3.61
CA ALA A 20 -5.53 0.43 2.79
C ALA A 20 -6.07 0.71 1.38
N THR A 21 -7.01 1.64 1.24
CA THR A 21 -7.49 2.09 -0.08
C THR A 21 -6.34 2.63 -0.94
N PHE A 22 -5.50 3.50 -0.37
CA PHE A 22 -4.33 4.03 -1.06
C PHE A 22 -3.21 2.99 -1.24
N ALA A 23 -3.10 2.01 -0.34
CA ALA A 23 -2.18 0.89 -0.51
C ALA A 23 -2.56 0.02 -1.71
N PHE A 24 -3.84 -0.31 -1.86
CA PHE A 24 -4.36 -1.01 -3.03
C PHE A 24 -4.01 -0.26 -4.33
N ALA A 25 -4.33 1.03 -4.41
CA ALA A 25 -4.00 1.84 -5.58
C ALA A 25 -2.49 1.91 -5.84
N ARG A 26 -1.67 2.04 -4.78
CA ARG A 26 -0.20 2.07 -4.89
C ARG A 26 0.35 0.76 -5.44
N PHE A 27 -0.11 -0.38 -4.93
CA PHE A 27 0.37 -1.68 -5.38
C PHE A 27 0.10 -1.91 -6.86
N VAL A 28 -1.07 -1.49 -7.37
CA VAL A 28 -1.38 -1.60 -8.80
C VAL A 28 -0.59 -0.60 -9.66
N ASP A 29 -0.58 0.68 -9.31
CA ASP A 29 -0.02 1.75 -10.19
C ASP A 29 1.51 1.92 -10.05
N ARG A 30 2.06 1.68 -8.87
CA ARG A 30 3.46 2.06 -8.53
C ARG A 30 4.30 0.94 -7.93
N GLY A 31 3.68 -0.18 -7.54
CA GLY A 31 4.34 -1.25 -6.81
C GLY A 31 4.57 -0.86 -5.34
N PRO A 32 5.00 -1.81 -4.50
CA PRO A 32 5.10 -1.58 -3.05
C PRO A 32 6.17 -0.54 -2.66
N ASP A 33 7.26 -0.43 -3.43
CA ASP A 33 8.32 0.58 -3.22
C ASP A 33 7.97 1.95 -3.82
N GLY A 34 6.96 2.02 -4.68
CA GLY A 34 6.55 3.25 -5.33
C GLY A 34 5.80 4.21 -4.41
N ARG A 35 5.56 5.45 -4.87
CA ARG A 35 4.88 6.49 -4.09
C ARG A 35 3.80 7.17 -4.92
N LEU A 36 2.57 7.15 -4.42
CA LEU A 36 1.46 7.96 -4.92
C LEU A 36 1.65 9.44 -4.55
N ASN A 37 0.80 10.34 -5.05
CA ASN A 37 0.82 11.74 -4.62
C ASN A 37 0.36 11.88 -3.16
N TYR A 38 -0.59 11.04 -2.72
CA TYR A 38 -0.98 10.87 -1.32
C TYR A 38 0.23 10.66 -0.39
N ASP A 39 1.21 9.87 -0.82
CA ASP A 39 2.40 9.55 -0.01
C ASP A 39 3.36 10.73 0.14
N LYS A 40 3.30 11.70 -0.78
CA LYS A 40 4.17 12.88 -0.81
C LYS A 40 3.64 14.04 0.03
N MET A 41 2.41 13.94 0.55
CA MET A 41 1.85 14.95 1.44
C MET A 41 2.64 14.98 2.76
N ALA A 42 2.98 16.17 3.25
CA ALA A 42 4.05 16.34 4.25
C ALA A 42 3.67 15.86 5.66
N GLU A 43 2.37 15.82 5.96
CA GLU A 43 1.86 15.60 7.30
C GLU A 43 0.81 14.48 7.27
N ALA A 44 0.88 13.52 8.20
CA ALA A 44 -0.15 12.50 8.42
C ALA A 44 -0.73 12.62 9.83
N ARG A 45 -2.06 12.43 9.95
CA ARG A 45 -2.84 12.63 11.18
C ARG A 45 -3.91 11.55 11.35
N VAL A 46 -4.12 11.08 12.58
CA VAL A 46 -5.23 10.14 12.89
C VAL A 46 -6.52 10.94 13.07
N TYR A 47 -7.59 10.53 12.40
CA TYR A 47 -8.85 11.27 12.35
C TYR A 47 -9.93 10.67 13.28
N LEU A 48 -10.56 11.53 14.10
CA LEU A 48 -11.67 11.14 14.98
C LEU A 48 -12.99 11.68 14.43
N GLY A 49 -13.70 10.81 13.71
CA GLY A 49 -14.84 11.16 12.85
C GLY A 49 -16.24 11.13 13.47
N HIS A 50 -16.39 10.80 14.75
CA HIS A 50 -17.72 10.64 15.37
C HIS A 50 -18.64 11.86 15.20
N MET A 51 -19.94 11.62 15.20
CA MET A 51 -21.01 12.62 15.16
C MET A 51 -21.61 12.82 16.55
N GLU A 52 -22.57 13.73 16.70
CA GLU A 52 -23.24 13.96 18.00
C GLU A 52 -24.06 12.75 18.49
N ASP A 53 -24.41 11.82 17.60
CA ASP A 53 -25.34 10.72 17.85
C ASP A 53 -24.78 9.32 17.55
N GLN A 54 -23.56 9.21 17.02
CA GLN A 54 -22.94 7.95 16.64
C GLN A 54 -21.42 8.05 16.49
N LEU A 55 -20.72 6.90 16.59
CA LEU A 55 -19.26 6.81 16.49
C LEU A 55 -18.75 6.90 15.05
N THR A 56 -19.50 6.37 14.08
CA THR A 56 -19.14 6.42 12.66
C THR A 56 -19.50 7.77 12.06
N GLY A 57 -18.56 8.36 11.30
CA GLY A 57 -18.87 9.53 10.47
C GLY A 57 -19.87 9.18 9.37
N THR A 58 -20.54 10.18 8.82
CA THR A 58 -21.40 10.04 7.63
C THR A 58 -21.09 11.17 6.69
N SER A 59 -21.13 10.93 5.38
CA SER A 59 -20.79 11.92 4.35
C SER A 59 -21.44 13.27 4.64
N ASN A 60 -22.70 13.21 5.08
CA ASN A 60 -23.46 14.36 5.53
C ASN A 60 -22.91 15.05 6.79
N GLY A 61 -22.90 14.35 7.94
CA GLY A 61 -22.48 14.96 9.20
C GLY A 61 -21.01 15.39 9.18
N GLY A 62 -20.16 14.59 8.53
CA GLY A 62 -18.75 14.86 8.27
C GLY A 62 -18.56 16.15 7.46
N ALA A 63 -19.19 16.26 6.30
CA ALA A 63 -19.09 17.44 5.45
C ALA A 63 -19.61 18.71 6.13
N VAL A 64 -20.75 18.64 6.82
CA VAL A 64 -21.27 19.77 7.61
C VAL A 64 -20.29 20.17 8.70
N THR A 65 -19.67 19.20 9.37
CA THR A 65 -18.65 19.46 10.38
C THR A 65 -17.42 20.14 9.78
N HIS A 66 -16.94 19.71 8.61
CA HIS A 66 -15.81 20.38 7.93
C HIS A 66 -16.18 21.77 7.39
N ALA A 67 -17.44 21.97 7.00
CA ALA A 67 -17.95 23.24 6.49
C ALA A 67 -18.23 24.29 7.59
N THR A 68 -18.42 23.86 8.84
CA THR A 68 -18.87 24.74 9.94
C THR A 68 -18.00 24.68 11.20
N GLY A 69 -17.21 23.62 11.39
CA GLY A 69 -16.35 23.42 12.56
C GLY A 69 -17.11 22.98 13.81
N VAL A 70 -18.34 22.48 13.68
CA VAL A 70 -19.20 22.03 14.78
C VAL A 70 -19.69 20.62 14.48
N LYS A 71 -19.68 19.74 15.48
CA LYS A 71 -20.30 18.40 15.38
C LYS A 71 -21.80 18.58 15.16
N VAL A 72 -22.42 17.67 14.42
CA VAL A 72 -23.86 17.68 14.20
C VAL A 72 -24.41 16.26 14.31
N TYR A 73 -25.74 16.14 14.36
CA TYR A 73 -26.41 14.88 14.08
C TYR A 73 -26.05 14.38 12.69
N SER A 74 -25.86 13.07 12.56
CA SER A 74 -25.46 12.36 11.34
C SER A 74 -26.21 12.75 10.04
N GLU A 75 -27.50 13.10 10.14
CA GLU A 75 -28.37 13.45 9.00
C GLU A 75 -28.77 14.94 8.94
N SER A 76 -28.11 15.80 9.74
CA SER A 76 -28.31 17.26 9.71
C SER A 76 -27.60 17.92 8.53
N PHE A 77 -28.27 18.81 7.79
CA PHE A 77 -27.71 19.51 6.62
C PHE A 77 -27.81 21.04 6.81
N GLY A 78 -26.91 21.62 7.62
CA GLY A 78 -26.88 23.07 7.91
C GLY A 78 -27.86 23.55 8.99
N PHE A 79 -28.50 22.61 9.71
CA PHE A 79 -29.34 22.86 10.88
C PHE A 79 -28.86 22.05 12.09
N GLU A 80 -29.13 22.56 13.29
CA GLU A 80 -28.81 21.89 14.55
C GLU A 80 -30.09 21.34 15.19
N VAL A 81 -30.02 20.14 15.76
CA VAL A 81 -31.13 19.50 16.45
C VAL A 81 -31.34 20.15 17.82
N VAL A 82 -32.55 20.61 18.08
CA VAL A 82 -32.92 21.19 19.38
C VAL A 82 -33.03 20.09 20.43
N ARG A 83 -32.38 20.29 21.57
CA ARG A 83 -32.36 19.36 22.69
C ARG A 83 -33.18 19.87 23.88
N ASP A 84 -33.77 18.94 24.63
CA ASP A 84 -34.46 19.23 25.88
C ASP A 84 -33.48 19.45 27.05
N ALA A 85 -34.01 19.72 28.25
CA ALA A 85 -33.20 19.94 29.44
C ALA A 85 -32.35 18.72 29.88
N ASN A 86 -32.62 17.54 29.34
CA ASN A 86 -31.86 16.31 29.58
C ASN A 86 -30.93 15.97 28.40
N GLY A 87 -30.76 16.88 27.43
CA GLY A 87 -29.89 16.67 26.26
C GLY A 87 -30.49 15.77 25.18
N LYS A 88 -31.77 15.36 25.31
CA LYS A 88 -32.43 14.49 24.33
C LYS A 88 -32.99 15.33 23.17
N PRO A 89 -32.93 14.84 21.92
CA PRO A 89 -33.59 15.49 20.79
C PRO A 89 -35.08 15.73 21.02
N VAL A 90 -35.53 16.94 20.73
CA VAL A 90 -36.94 17.32 20.75
C VAL A 90 -37.59 16.85 19.46
N VAL A 91 -38.62 16.01 19.58
CA VAL A 91 -39.45 15.56 18.46
C VAL A 91 -40.76 16.34 18.48
N GLY A 92 -41.10 16.94 17.34
CA GLY A 92 -42.33 17.68 17.12
C GLY A 92 -43.58 16.81 17.12
N ALA A 93 -44.75 17.44 17.13
CA ALA A 93 -46.04 16.73 17.08
C ALA A 93 -46.27 15.98 15.75
N ASP A 94 -45.51 16.33 14.71
CA ASP A 94 -45.49 15.68 13.40
C ASP A 94 -44.50 14.50 13.34
N GLY A 95 -43.80 14.19 14.45
CA GLY A 95 -42.83 13.11 14.54
C GLY A 95 -41.45 13.45 13.97
N ARG A 96 -41.24 14.69 13.49
CA ARG A 96 -39.94 15.15 12.97
C ARG A 96 -39.10 15.78 14.08
N LEU A 97 -37.77 15.79 13.89
CA LEU A 97 -36.86 16.50 14.79
C LEU A 97 -37.12 18.01 14.70
N VAL A 98 -37.11 18.68 15.86
CA VAL A 98 -37.16 20.14 15.92
C VAL A 98 -35.74 20.67 15.72
N GLU A 99 -35.58 21.58 14.77
CA GLU A 99 -34.27 22.11 14.35
C GLU A 99 -34.20 23.64 14.45
N THR A 100 -32.98 24.17 14.59
CA THR A 100 -32.65 25.59 14.54
C THR A 100 -31.47 25.86 13.60
N ASP A 101 -31.26 27.11 13.17
CA ASP A 101 -30.08 27.44 12.34
C ASP A 101 -28.80 27.07 13.10
N LEU A 102 -27.92 26.32 12.43
CA LEU A 102 -26.59 25.98 12.93
C LEU A 102 -25.70 27.25 13.00
N VAL A 103 -24.93 27.37 14.09
CA VAL A 103 -23.92 28.42 14.26
C VAL A 103 -22.54 27.80 14.13
N ALA A 104 -21.80 28.17 13.09
CA ALA A 104 -20.44 27.68 12.86
C ALA A 104 -19.47 28.12 13.98
N ALA A 105 -18.31 27.47 14.07
CA ALA A 105 -17.26 27.78 15.02
C ALA A 105 -16.70 29.21 14.87
N SER A 106 -16.91 29.86 13.71
CA SER A 106 -16.65 31.30 13.52
C SER A 106 -17.62 32.23 14.27
N GLY A 107 -18.69 31.68 14.84
CA GLY A 107 -19.80 32.43 15.47
C GLY A 107 -20.85 32.93 14.48
N LYS A 108 -20.79 32.56 13.20
CA LYS A 108 -21.74 32.97 12.16
C LYS A 108 -22.69 31.83 11.79
N LYS A 109 -23.89 32.20 11.31
CA LYS A 109 -24.84 31.25 10.69
C LYS A 109 -24.52 31.03 9.21
N GLN A 110 -23.24 30.83 8.92
CA GLN A 110 -22.70 30.66 7.58
C GLN A 110 -21.63 29.58 7.60
N THR A 111 -21.50 28.85 6.51
CA THR A 111 -20.38 27.92 6.29
C THR A 111 -19.11 28.70 5.92
N ILE A 112 -17.95 28.02 5.97
CA ILE A 112 -16.68 28.60 5.54
C ILE A 112 -16.67 29.05 4.07
N MET A 113 -17.36 28.32 3.18
CA MET A 113 -17.47 28.71 1.76
C MET A 113 -18.34 29.96 1.58
N GLN A 114 -19.47 30.06 2.29
CA GLN A 114 -20.31 31.26 2.26
C GLN A 114 -19.54 32.48 2.80
N GLU A 115 -18.73 32.30 3.84
CA GLU A 115 -17.83 33.34 4.34
C GLU A 115 -16.73 33.70 3.33
N ALA A 116 -16.16 32.73 2.61
CA ALA A 116 -15.16 32.99 1.57
C ALA A 116 -15.74 33.78 0.39
N VAL A 117 -16.95 33.44 -0.06
CA VAL A 117 -17.70 34.19 -1.07
C VAL A 117 -17.98 35.63 -0.57
N ALA A 118 -18.46 35.78 0.67
CA ALA A 118 -18.70 37.10 1.27
C ALA A 118 -17.43 37.94 1.42
N ALA A 119 -16.28 37.29 1.63
CA ALA A 119 -14.96 37.92 1.66
C ALA A 119 -14.35 38.16 0.28
N ASN A 120 -15.10 37.91 -0.81
CA ASN A 120 -14.70 38.11 -2.20
C ASN A 120 -13.42 37.34 -2.58
N LYS A 121 -13.26 36.12 -2.04
CA LYS A 121 -12.23 35.15 -2.45
C LYS A 121 -12.71 34.38 -3.68
N ALA A 122 -11.77 33.87 -4.47
CA ALA A 122 -12.09 33.00 -5.61
C ALA A 122 -12.50 31.61 -5.10
N THR A 123 -13.60 31.05 -5.58
CA THR A 123 -14.14 29.79 -5.00
C THR A 123 -14.52 28.73 -6.02
N ALA A 124 -14.30 27.45 -5.66
CA ALA A 124 -14.75 26.32 -6.46
C ALA A 124 -15.37 25.19 -5.61
N LEU A 125 -16.37 24.54 -6.19
CA LEU A 125 -16.94 23.27 -5.74
C LEU A 125 -16.79 22.24 -6.87
N ILE A 126 -16.22 21.09 -6.57
CA ILE A 126 -15.91 20.03 -7.54
C ILE A 126 -16.36 18.71 -6.94
N ASN A 127 -17.13 17.91 -7.68
CA ASN A 127 -17.62 16.62 -7.23
C ASN A 127 -17.58 15.60 -8.37
N SER A 128 -17.11 14.37 -8.14
CA SER A 128 -17.29 13.27 -9.11
C SER A 128 -18.73 12.73 -9.12
N GLY A 129 -19.49 12.95 -8.05
CA GLY A 129 -20.90 12.65 -7.95
C GLY A 129 -21.80 13.80 -8.40
N VAL A 130 -23.07 13.76 -8.00
CA VAL A 130 -23.97 14.91 -8.12
C VAL A 130 -23.49 16.06 -7.24
N ILE A 131 -23.56 17.31 -7.72
CA ILE A 131 -23.06 18.46 -6.95
C ILE A 131 -23.80 18.70 -5.63
N ALA A 132 -24.99 18.09 -5.48
CA ALA A 132 -25.80 18.15 -4.29
C ALA A 132 -25.32 17.19 -3.18
N GLU A 133 -24.41 16.26 -3.48
CA GLU A 133 -23.86 15.37 -2.46
C GLU A 133 -23.18 16.17 -1.35
N PRO A 134 -23.16 15.65 -0.11
CA PRO A 134 -22.80 16.45 1.04
C PRO A 134 -21.41 17.08 1.02
N GLY A 135 -20.35 16.43 0.55
CA GLY A 135 -19.01 17.02 0.59
C GLY A 135 -18.83 18.23 -0.31
N THR A 136 -19.75 18.51 -1.25
CA THR A 136 -19.87 19.84 -1.87
C THR A 136 -21.09 20.63 -1.40
N GLY A 137 -22.27 20.04 -1.37
CA GLY A 137 -23.53 20.70 -1.07
C GLY A 137 -23.57 21.32 0.33
N ALA A 138 -23.02 20.62 1.34
CA ALA A 138 -23.02 21.06 2.74
C ALA A 138 -22.22 22.35 2.94
N PHE A 139 -21.30 22.68 2.03
CA PHE A 139 -20.54 23.92 2.09
C PHE A 139 -21.37 25.14 1.70
N VAL A 140 -22.54 25.01 1.06
CA VAL A 140 -23.28 26.19 0.59
C VAL A 140 -24.78 26.15 0.85
N ALA A 141 -25.35 24.97 1.07
CA ALA A 141 -26.77 24.78 1.22
C ALA A 141 -27.17 24.42 2.66
N LYS A 142 -28.43 24.68 2.98
CA LYS A 142 -29.08 24.22 4.21
C LYS A 142 -30.46 23.67 3.89
N VAL A 143 -30.75 22.48 4.41
CA VAL A 143 -32.03 21.80 4.26
C VAL A 143 -32.36 21.14 5.59
N GLY A 144 -33.56 21.40 6.10
CA GLY A 144 -34.03 20.85 7.37
C GLY A 144 -35.17 19.87 7.19
N GLN A 145 -35.62 19.29 8.30
CA GLN A 145 -36.77 18.39 8.37
C GLN A 145 -38.07 19.00 7.83
N ARG A 146 -38.18 20.33 7.82
CA ARG A 146 -39.35 21.05 7.27
C ARG A 146 -39.35 21.14 5.75
N ASP A 147 -38.20 20.97 5.13
CA ASP A 147 -38.06 20.98 3.68
C ASP A 147 -38.33 19.57 3.09
N VAL A 148 -38.31 18.55 3.94
CA VAL A 148 -38.69 17.18 3.59
C VAL A 148 -40.21 17.09 3.36
N PRO A 149 -40.67 16.65 2.17
CA PRO A 149 -42.10 16.53 1.88
C PRO A 149 -42.87 15.65 2.88
N ASP A 150 -44.13 16.01 3.16
CA ASP A 150 -45.01 15.18 4.00
C ASP A 150 -45.26 13.81 3.37
N GLY A 151 -45.10 12.75 4.18
CA GLY A 151 -45.27 11.37 3.73
C GLY A 151 -44.07 10.80 2.95
N ALA A 152 -42.96 11.54 2.85
CA ALA A 152 -41.71 11.01 2.30
C ALA A 152 -41.26 9.74 3.06
N ALA A 153 -40.81 8.74 2.31
CA ALA A 153 -40.38 7.45 2.83
C ALA A 153 -39.04 7.04 2.22
N GLY A 154 -38.40 6.02 2.79
CA GLY A 154 -37.07 5.58 2.34
C GLY A 154 -36.04 6.70 2.47
N PHE A 155 -35.18 6.86 1.46
CA PHE A 155 -34.12 7.87 1.45
C PHE A 155 -34.66 9.31 1.38
N ALA A 156 -35.76 9.55 0.67
CA ALA A 156 -36.35 10.88 0.49
C ALA A 156 -36.84 11.54 1.79
N ARG A 157 -36.91 10.78 2.90
CA ARG A 157 -37.28 11.31 4.22
C ARG A 157 -36.17 12.10 4.91
N PHE A 158 -34.93 12.01 4.43
CA PHE A 158 -33.79 12.68 5.04
C PHE A 158 -33.58 14.06 4.38
N PRO A 159 -33.15 15.09 5.14
CA PRO A 159 -32.86 16.41 4.58
C PRO A 159 -31.81 16.38 3.46
N ARG A 160 -30.78 15.52 3.60
CA ARG A 160 -29.75 15.36 2.56
C ARG A 160 -30.28 14.88 1.21
N ALA A 161 -31.42 14.19 1.18
CA ALA A 161 -31.99 13.65 -0.05
C ALA A 161 -32.73 14.70 -0.90
N GLN A 162 -32.84 15.96 -0.45
CA GLN A 162 -33.51 17.03 -1.20
C GLN A 162 -32.57 17.66 -2.26
N PHE A 163 -31.99 16.83 -3.13
CA PHE A 163 -30.97 17.22 -4.10
C PHE A 163 -31.40 18.36 -5.03
N ALA A 164 -32.69 18.47 -5.41
CA ALA A 164 -33.18 19.58 -6.22
C ALA A 164 -33.04 20.93 -5.49
N GLU A 165 -33.37 20.96 -4.21
CA GLU A 165 -33.28 22.17 -3.39
C GLU A 165 -31.82 22.51 -3.06
N ILE A 166 -31.00 21.50 -2.75
CA ILE A 166 -29.55 21.67 -2.54
C ILE A 166 -28.89 22.20 -3.81
N THR A 167 -29.17 21.60 -4.97
CA THR A 167 -28.64 22.04 -6.28
C THR A 167 -29.02 23.49 -6.58
N ARG A 168 -30.26 23.90 -6.26
CA ARG A 168 -30.68 25.30 -6.39
C ARG A 168 -29.79 26.22 -5.55
N GLN A 169 -29.59 25.89 -4.28
CA GLN A 169 -28.75 26.68 -3.38
C GLN A 169 -27.28 26.69 -3.82
N VAL A 170 -26.75 25.59 -4.36
CA VAL A 170 -25.40 25.51 -4.95
C VAL A 170 -25.26 26.47 -6.13
N VAL A 171 -26.19 26.44 -7.10
CA VAL A 171 -26.19 27.35 -8.26
C VAL A 171 -26.26 28.82 -7.84
N GLU A 172 -27.05 29.11 -6.81
CA GLU A 172 -27.28 30.47 -6.29
C GLU A 172 -26.26 30.94 -5.25
N SER A 173 -25.31 30.07 -4.85
CA SER A 173 -24.35 30.32 -3.77
C SER A 173 -23.38 31.48 -4.02
N GLY A 174 -23.17 31.85 -5.28
CA GLY A 174 -22.16 32.84 -5.69
C GLY A 174 -20.75 32.28 -5.88
N VAL A 175 -20.58 30.96 -5.79
CA VAL A 175 -19.33 30.26 -6.14
C VAL A 175 -18.92 30.55 -7.59
N ASP A 176 -17.62 30.66 -7.88
CA ASP A 176 -17.14 31.01 -9.21
C ASP A 176 -17.10 29.81 -10.17
N VAL A 177 -16.64 28.65 -9.70
CA VAL A 177 -16.55 27.42 -10.51
C VAL A 177 -17.27 26.27 -9.81
N ILE A 178 -18.24 25.66 -10.49
CA ILE A 178 -19.01 24.52 -10.01
C ILE A 178 -18.89 23.42 -11.04
N LEU A 179 -18.36 22.26 -10.68
CA LEU A 179 -18.08 21.15 -11.61
C LEU A 179 -18.56 19.83 -11.00
N GLY A 180 -19.41 19.09 -11.70
CA GLY A 180 -19.80 17.73 -11.29
C GLY A 180 -20.90 17.13 -12.14
N GLY A 181 -21.59 16.13 -11.60
CA GLY A 181 -22.71 15.45 -12.23
C GLY A 181 -24.09 16.07 -11.93
N GLY A 182 -25.12 15.27 -12.19
CA GLY A 182 -26.48 15.49 -11.67
C GLY A 182 -27.40 16.27 -12.57
N LEU A 183 -27.32 16.17 -13.91
CA LEU A 183 -28.21 16.88 -14.84
C LEU A 183 -29.70 16.72 -14.48
N VAL A 184 -30.09 15.55 -13.95
CA VAL A 184 -31.45 15.29 -13.46
C VAL A 184 -31.91 16.32 -12.42
N ASN A 185 -30.99 16.81 -11.58
CA ASN A 185 -31.25 17.77 -10.52
C ASN A 185 -31.33 19.23 -10.98
N TYR A 186 -31.08 19.52 -12.26
CA TYR A 186 -31.15 20.88 -12.82
C TYR A 186 -32.42 21.16 -13.62
N LEU A 187 -33.18 20.12 -14.01
CA LEU A 187 -34.27 20.24 -14.99
C LEU A 187 -35.61 19.75 -14.44
N PRO A 188 -36.71 20.50 -14.62
CA PRO A 188 -38.05 20.03 -14.27
C PRO A 188 -38.46 18.78 -15.04
N VAL A 189 -39.37 17.99 -14.48
CA VAL A 189 -39.98 16.82 -15.15
C VAL A 189 -40.55 17.22 -16.52
N GLY A 190 -40.32 16.40 -17.54
CA GLY A 190 -40.77 16.66 -18.91
C GLY A 190 -39.94 17.66 -19.70
N THR A 191 -38.83 18.17 -19.15
CA THR A 191 -37.93 19.12 -19.85
C THR A 191 -36.89 18.38 -20.66
N THR A 192 -36.77 18.70 -21.96
CA THR A 192 -35.73 18.15 -22.82
C THR A 192 -34.35 18.72 -22.44
N PRO A 193 -33.31 17.87 -22.32
CA PRO A 193 -31.93 18.31 -22.12
C PRO A 193 -31.44 19.28 -23.21
N PRO A 194 -30.51 20.20 -22.90
CA PRO A 194 -29.81 20.99 -23.91
C PRO A 194 -29.08 20.08 -24.93
N PRO A 195 -29.05 20.43 -26.23
CA PRO A 195 -28.34 19.64 -27.25
C PRO A 195 -26.86 19.41 -26.93
N GLU A 196 -26.23 20.34 -26.20
CA GLU A 196 -24.83 20.27 -25.78
C GLU A 196 -24.56 19.13 -24.78
N ALA A 197 -25.60 18.60 -24.12
CA ALA A 197 -25.54 17.46 -23.19
C ALA A 197 -25.81 16.09 -23.88
N ALA A 198 -25.91 16.07 -25.22
CA ALA A 198 -26.26 14.87 -26.00
C ALA A 198 -25.31 13.68 -25.82
N ALA A 199 -24.11 13.88 -25.25
CA ALA A 199 -23.17 12.82 -24.91
C ALA A 199 -23.75 11.81 -23.90
N PHE A 200 -24.63 12.25 -23.00
CA PHE A 200 -25.24 11.39 -21.97
C PHE A 200 -26.76 11.59 -21.81
N ALA A 201 -27.36 12.65 -22.37
CA ALA A 201 -28.79 12.93 -22.26
C ALA A 201 -29.40 13.45 -23.56
N THR A 202 -30.37 12.74 -24.14
CA THR A 202 -30.97 13.13 -25.44
C THR A 202 -32.46 13.44 -25.39
N SER A 203 -33.17 13.08 -24.32
CA SER A 203 -34.62 13.29 -24.22
C SER A 203 -35.12 13.48 -22.79
N ALA A 204 -36.28 14.14 -22.64
CA ALA A 204 -36.97 14.27 -21.35
C ALA A 204 -37.34 12.89 -20.76
N ALA A 205 -37.79 11.96 -21.61
CA ALA A 205 -38.15 10.60 -21.19
C ALA A 205 -36.95 9.85 -20.55
N GLN A 206 -35.73 10.11 -21.01
CA GLN A 206 -34.54 9.51 -20.42
C GLN A 206 -34.33 10.01 -18.98
N LEU A 207 -34.41 11.32 -18.73
CA LEU A 207 -34.29 11.90 -17.39
C LEU A 207 -35.48 11.56 -16.49
N ASP A 208 -36.70 11.53 -17.02
CA ASP A 208 -37.89 11.20 -16.25
C ASP A 208 -37.91 9.72 -15.82
N ALA A 209 -37.23 8.84 -16.57
CA ALA A 209 -36.97 7.46 -16.15
C ALA A 209 -35.93 7.37 -15.02
N ILE A 210 -35.10 8.39 -14.82
CA ILE A 210 -34.18 8.50 -13.67
C ILE A 210 -34.97 8.82 -12.42
N SER A 211 -35.69 9.94 -12.46
CA SER A 211 -36.57 10.35 -11.37
C SER A 211 -37.63 11.34 -11.85
N THR A 212 -38.81 11.22 -11.24
CA THR A 212 -39.87 12.24 -11.29
C THR A 212 -40.16 12.83 -9.89
N ASP A 213 -39.36 12.44 -8.88
CA ASP A 213 -39.54 12.86 -7.50
C ASP A 213 -39.19 14.35 -7.33
N PRO A 214 -40.05 15.18 -6.72
CA PRO A 214 -39.77 16.59 -6.46
C PRO A 214 -38.52 16.87 -5.61
N SER A 215 -38.09 15.92 -4.76
CA SER A 215 -36.83 16.02 -4.01
C SER A 215 -35.60 15.98 -4.92
N GLN A 216 -35.74 15.39 -6.12
CA GLN A 216 -34.68 15.19 -7.09
C GLN A 216 -34.85 16.07 -8.33
N ARG A 217 -36.08 16.47 -8.68
CA ARG A 217 -36.43 17.27 -9.86
C ARG A 217 -36.89 18.67 -9.46
N PRO A 218 -36.17 19.75 -9.82
CA PRO A 218 -36.55 21.10 -9.43
C PRO A 218 -37.81 21.59 -10.15
N SER A 219 -38.54 22.52 -9.54
CA SER A 219 -39.70 23.16 -10.17
C SER A 219 -39.34 24.20 -11.24
N ILE A 220 -38.05 24.56 -11.35
CA ILE A 220 -37.52 25.55 -12.29
C ILE A 220 -36.31 24.98 -13.03
N ASN A 221 -36.01 25.52 -14.21
CA ASN A 221 -34.79 25.19 -14.94
C ASN A 221 -33.58 25.91 -14.33
N LEU A 222 -32.74 25.17 -13.61
CA LEU A 222 -31.57 25.69 -12.93
C LEU A 222 -30.41 26.00 -13.88
N ILE A 223 -30.38 25.41 -15.07
CA ILE A 223 -29.39 25.74 -16.11
C ILE A 223 -29.62 27.16 -16.62
N GLU A 224 -30.87 27.50 -16.94
CA GLU A 224 -31.21 28.86 -17.36
C GLU A 224 -31.02 29.86 -16.21
N ARG A 225 -31.28 29.44 -14.98
CA ARG A 225 -30.96 30.23 -13.79
C ARG A 225 -29.45 30.50 -13.68
N ALA A 226 -28.60 29.50 -13.89
CA ALA A 226 -27.16 29.64 -13.87
C ALA A 226 -26.67 30.61 -14.96
N LYS A 227 -27.18 30.48 -16.20
CA LYS A 227 -26.86 31.44 -17.29
C LYS A 227 -27.22 32.87 -16.91
N HIS A 228 -28.39 33.10 -16.31
CA HIS A 228 -28.78 34.43 -15.80
C HIS A 228 -27.87 34.94 -14.68
N LEU A 229 -27.23 34.04 -13.91
CA LEU A 229 -26.25 34.36 -12.86
C LEU A 229 -24.81 34.49 -13.40
N GLY A 230 -24.64 34.45 -14.73
CA GLY A 230 -23.39 34.70 -15.43
C GLY A 230 -22.48 33.48 -15.61
N TYR A 231 -22.98 32.26 -15.37
CA TYR A 231 -22.19 31.05 -15.61
C TYR A 231 -22.10 30.74 -17.11
N THR A 232 -20.90 30.39 -17.56
CA THR A 232 -20.72 29.61 -18.79
C THR A 232 -20.99 28.15 -18.44
N VAL A 233 -21.95 27.52 -19.12
CA VAL A 233 -22.35 26.14 -18.83
C VAL A 233 -21.68 25.18 -19.81
N VAL A 234 -21.05 24.11 -19.31
CA VAL A 234 -20.35 23.08 -20.09
C VAL A 234 -20.80 21.69 -19.68
N TYR A 235 -20.68 20.72 -20.59
CA TYR A 235 -21.23 19.37 -20.43
C TYR A 235 -20.25 18.24 -20.75
N THR A 236 -19.11 18.52 -21.38
CA THR A 236 -18.07 17.51 -21.67
C THR A 236 -16.69 18.02 -21.30
N GLU A 237 -15.73 17.10 -21.19
CA GLU A 237 -14.32 17.44 -21.02
C GLU A 237 -13.82 18.43 -22.08
N GLU A 238 -14.17 18.24 -23.37
CA GLU A 238 -13.73 19.13 -24.44
C GLU A 238 -14.33 20.53 -24.29
N GLN A 239 -15.58 20.63 -23.83
CA GLN A 239 -16.20 21.93 -23.56
C GLN A 239 -15.56 22.61 -22.35
N LEU A 240 -15.17 21.85 -21.32
CA LEU A 240 -14.41 22.39 -20.19
C LEU A 240 -13.04 22.90 -20.66
N HIS A 241 -12.33 22.16 -21.51
CA HIS A 241 -11.08 22.61 -22.13
C HIS A 241 -11.27 23.88 -22.96
N ALA A 242 -12.36 24.00 -23.72
CA ALA A 242 -12.69 25.22 -24.47
C ALA A 242 -12.96 26.40 -23.53
N ALA A 243 -13.62 26.19 -22.40
CA ALA A 243 -13.81 27.20 -21.37
C ALA A 243 -12.48 27.63 -20.73
N VAL A 244 -11.60 26.68 -20.43
CA VAL A 244 -10.24 26.93 -19.94
C VAL A 244 -9.41 27.70 -20.98
N ALA A 245 -9.58 27.46 -22.27
CA ALA A 245 -8.86 28.18 -23.32
C ALA A 245 -9.36 29.63 -23.51
N ASN A 246 -10.59 29.94 -23.07
CA ASN A 246 -11.19 31.27 -23.24
C ASN A 246 -10.83 32.21 -22.06
N PRO A 247 -10.05 33.29 -22.26
CA PRO A 247 -9.62 34.17 -21.17
C PRO A 247 -10.75 35.01 -20.56
N ASN A 248 -11.91 35.10 -21.21
CA ASN A 248 -13.05 35.86 -20.71
C ASN A 248 -13.98 35.04 -19.79
N VAL A 249 -13.76 33.72 -19.70
CA VAL A 249 -14.55 32.85 -18.84
C VAL A 249 -13.98 32.91 -17.43
N LEU A 250 -14.75 33.50 -16.52
CA LEU A 250 -14.40 33.64 -15.10
C LEU A 250 -15.34 32.86 -14.17
N LYS A 251 -16.45 32.36 -14.71
CA LYS A 251 -17.52 31.69 -13.97
C LYS A 251 -18.06 30.51 -14.77
N VAL A 252 -17.97 29.29 -14.23
CA VAL A 252 -18.29 28.04 -14.97
C VAL A 252 -19.19 27.14 -14.15
N LEU A 253 -20.20 26.58 -14.81
CA LEU A 253 -21.00 25.46 -14.32
C LEU A 253 -20.79 24.27 -15.26
N GLY A 254 -20.11 23.23 -14.79
CA GLY A 254 -19.93 21.97 -15.49
C GLY A 254 -20.93 20.93 -15.00
N ILE A 255 -21.69 20.34 -15.93
CA ILE A 255 -22.67 19.27 -15.68
C ILE A 255 -22.32 18.10 -16.60
N PHE A 256 -21.57 17.12 -16.10
CA PHE A 256 -20.89 16.14 -16.95
C PHE A 256 -21.59 14.78 -17.05
N ALA A 257 -22.65 14.56 -16.28
CA ALA A 257 -23.40 13.31 -16.27
C ALA A 257 -24.88 13.53 -15.86
N ASN A 258 -25.71 12.50 -16.09
CA ASN A 258 -27.12 12.53 -15.67
C ASN A 258 -27.28 12.48 -14.15
N GLU A 259 -26.50 11.61 -13.52
CA GLU A 259 -26.32 11.40 -12.09
C GLU A 259 -24.83 11.62 -11.83
N ASP A 260 -24.10 10.62 -11.34
CA ASP A 260 -22.68 10.71 -11.06
C ASP A 260 -21.82 10.59 -12.33
N THR A 261 -20.59 11.08 -12.26
CA THR A 261 -19.59 10.89 -13.33
C THR A 261 -18.95 9.51 -13.29
N PHE A 262 -19.30 8.69 -12.31
CA PHE A 262 -18.98 7.26 -12.22
C PHE A 262 -20.27 6.43 -12.26
N ASN A 263 -20.15 5.13 -12.52
CA ASN A 263 -21.30 4.23 -12.69
C ASN A 263 -21.40 3.24 -11.52
N ASP A 264 -21.97 3.68 -10.40
CA ASP A 264 -22.36 2.83 -9.27
C ASP A 264 -23.78 2.24 -9.43
N ASN A 265 -24.47 2.60 -10.52
CA ASN A 265 -25.79 2.15 -10.89
C ASN A 265 -25.86 1.89 -12.40
N VAL A 266 -26.57 0.84 -12.81
CA VAL A 266 -26.70 0.42 -14.21
C VAL A 266 -28.16 0.40 -14.63
N ARG A 267 -28.52 1.33 -15.52
CA ARG A 267 -29.89 1.45 -16.04
C ARG A 267 -30.11 0.52 -17.22
N THR A 268 -30.99 -0.47 -17.06
CA THR A 268 -31.36 -1.44 -18.11
C THR A 268 -32.81 -1.27 -18.55
N ALA A 269 -33.19 -1.87 -19.68
CA ALA A 269 -34.57 -1.91 -20.15
C ALA A 269 -35.53 -2.62 -19.18
N THR A 270 -35.00 -3.43 -18.24
CA THR A 270 -35.77 -4.22 -17.27
C THR A 270 -35.75 -3.67 -15.85
N GLY A 271 -35.03 -2.57 -15.59
CA GLY A 271 -34.88 -1.97 -14.26
C GLY A 271 -33.47 -1.44 -13.98
N ASN A 272 -33.26 -0.89 -12.78
CA ASN A 272 -31.95 -0.44 -12.30
C ASN A 272 -31.24 -1.60 -11.61
N LEU A 273 -29.98 -1.86 -11.98
CA LEU A 273 -29.10 -2.80 -11.30
C LEU A 273 -28.06 -2.01 -10.49
N THR A 274 -27.68 -2.53 -9.32
CA THR A 274 -26.54 -1.98 -8.55
C THR A 274 -25.25 -2.16 -9.35
N GLY A 275 -24.37 -1.18 -9.33
CA GLY A 275 -23.09 -1.15 -10.06
C GLY A 275 -21.98 -1.98 -9.41
N VAL A 276 -22.30 -3.17 -8.91
CA VAL A 276 -21.29 -4.20 -8.63
C VAL A 276 -20.61 -4.62 -9.94
N GLU A 277 -19.36 -5.07 -9.89
CA GLU A 277 -18.52 -5.36 -11.05
C GLU A 277 -19.21 -6.27 -12.07
N GLU A 278 -19.89 -7.31 -11.60
CA GLU A 278 -20.50 -8.29 -12.50
C GLU A 278 -21.62 -7.66 -13.34
N ASN A 279 -22.36 -6.70 -12.80
CA ASN A 279 -23.43 -6.02 -13.53
C ASN A 279 -22.86 -5.01 -14.54
N LEU A 280 -21.79 -4.30 -14.17
CA LEU A 280 -21.11 -3.37 -15.07
C LEU A 280 -20.51 -4.13 -16.26
N ILE A 281 -19.82 -5.23 -16.01
CA ILE A 281 -19.24 -6.09 -17.05
C ILE A 281 -20.32 -6.71 -17.93
N ALA A 282 -21.38 -7.27 -17.33
CA ALA A 282 -22.45 -7.91 -18.10
C ALA A 282 -23.19 -6.95 -19.04
N THR A 283 -23.16 -5.65 -18.73
CA THR A 283 -23.80 -4.61 -19.55
C THR A 283 -22.81 -3.84 -20.44
N GLY A 284 -21.51 -4.10 -20.33
CA GLY A 284 -20.47 -3.35 -21.03
C GLY A 284 -20.37 -1.89 -20.57
N THR A 285 -20.77 -1.61 -19.33
CA THR A 285 -20.73 -0.26 -18.72
C THR A 285 -19.40 -0.08 -17.99
N PRO A 286 -18.58 0.93 -18.34
CA PRO A 286 -17.34 1.23 -17.61
C PRO A 286 -17.61 1.75 -16.19
N ASN A 287 -16.63 1.73 -15.29
CA ASN A 287 -16.76 2.32 -13.95
C ASN A 287 -16.96 3.85 -13.97
N PHE A 288 -16.65 4.51 -15.09
CA PHE A 288 -16.64 5.95 -15.25
C PHE A 288 -17.36 6.40 -16.53
N VAL A 289 -17.99 7.58 -16.52
CA VAL A 289 -18.67 8.18 -17.68
C VAL A 289 -17.62 8.75 -18.66
N PRO A 290 -17.39 8.14 -19.84
CA PRO A 290 -16.21 8.48 -20.65
C PRO A 290 -16.14 9.90 -21.21
N SER A 291 -17.25 10.64 -21.24
CA SER A 291 -17.28 12.04 -21.71
C SER A 291 -17.06 13.06 -20.59
N ALA A 292 -17.04 12.61 -19.33
CA ALA A 292 -16.77 13.47 -18.20
C ALA A 292 -15.24 13.68 -18.06
N PRO A 293 -14.80 14.79 -17.45
CA PRO A 293 -13.43 14.91 -16.93
C PRO A 293 -13.29 14.15 -15.59
N THR A 294 -12.07 13.74 -15.23
CA THR A 294 -11.78 13.26 -13.86
C THR A 294 -11.84 14.42 -12.85
N VAL A 295 -11.97 14.13 -11.55
CA VAL A 295 -11.87 15.18 -10.51
C VAL A 295 -10.51 15.89 -10.51
N GLY A 296 -9.44 15.19 -10.89
CA GLY A 296 -8.12 15.79 -11.07
C GLY A 296 -8.09 16.81 -12.22
N GLU A 297 -8.71 16.47 -13.34
CA GLU A 297 -8.87 17.38 -14.48
C GLU A 297 -9.80 18.56 -14.16
N MET A 298 -10.92 18.30 -13.48
CA MET A 298 -11.82 19.34 -12.99
C MET A 298 -11.08 20.33 -12.07
N LEU A 299 -10.27 19.84 -11.13
CA LEU A 299 -9.47 20.68 -10.23
C LEU A 299 -8.45 21.53 -11.01
N LYS A 300 -7.71 20.94 -11.95
CA LYS A 300 -6.77 21.69 -12.81
C LYS A 300 -7.48 22.79 -13.59
N ALA A 301 -8.63 22.48 -14.18
CA ALA A 301 -9.44 23.45 -14.92
C ALA A 301 -9.93 24.59 -14.01
N ALA A 302 -10.45 24.25 -12.82
CA ALA A 302 -10.90 25.22 -11.84
C ALA A 302 -9.75 26.15 -11.40
N GLN A 303 -8.58 25.61 -11.08
CA GLN A 303 -7.40 26.40 -10.72
C GLN A 303 -7.05 27.42 -11.82
N ILE A 304 -7.01 27.00 -13.09
CA ILE A 304 -6.68 27.90 -14.21
C ILE A 304 -7.73 29.01 -14.37
N ILE A 305 -9.02 28.70 -14.22
CA ILE A 305 -10.10 29.69 -14.33
C ILE A 305 -10.06 30.66 -13.14
N LEU A 306 -9.88 30.15 -11.91
CA LEU A 306 -9.83 30.97 -10.71
C LEU A 306 -8.64 31.92 -10.73
N GLU A 307 -7.46 31.50 -11.19
CA GLU A 307 -6.27 32.37 -11.30
C GLU A 307 -6.51 33.64 -12.13
N ARG A 308 -7.43 33.60 -13.10
CA ARG A 308 -7.80 34.75 -13.94
C ARG A 308 -8.86 35.62 -13.29
N ASN A 309 -9.58 35.08 -12.31
CA ASN A 309 -10.64 35.79 -11.62
C ASN A 309 -10.02 36.90 -10.74
N PRO A 310 -10.47 38.17 -10.86
CA PRO A 310 -9.96 39.27 -10.03
C PRO A 310 -10.07 39.04 -8.52
N LYS A 311 -10.92 38.11 -8.08
CA LYS A 311 -11.03 37.68 -6.68
C LYS A 311 -9.84 36.88 -6.18
N PHE A 312 -9.06 36.24 -7.05
CA PHE A 312 -7.97 35.34 -6.67
C PHE A 312 -6.86 36.02 -5.86
N GLN A 313 -6.63 37.32 -6.10
CA GLN A 313 -5.72 38.12 -5.28
C GLN A 313 -6.13 38.19 -3.80
N ASN A 314 -7.40 37.93 -3.49
CA ASN A 314 -7.91 37.86 -2.12
C ASN A 314 -7.70 36.49 -1.46
N GLY A 315 -7.08 35.55 -2.19
CA GLY A 315 -7.01 34.12 -1.86
C GLY A 315 -8.09 33.30 -2.56
N SER A 316 -8.02 31.97 -2.41
CA SER A 316 -9.02 31.05 -2.96
C SER A 316 -9.41 29.94 -2.00
N PHE A 317 -10.63 29.43 -2.14
CA PHE A 317 -11.08 28.24 -1.44
C PHE A 317 -11.72 27.25 -2.41
N MET A 318 -11.12 26.06 -2.52
CA MET A 318 -11.57 25.00 -3.41
C MET A 318 -11.92 23.78 -2.56
N VAL A 319 -13.11 23.23 -2.78
CA VAL A 319 -13.56 21.97 -2.19
C VAL A 319 -13.74 20.97 -3.33
N VAL A 320 -13.13 19.80 -3.17
CA VAL A 320 -13.11 18.72 -4.16
C VAL A 320 -13.57 17.45 -3.47
N GLU A 321 -14.58 16.80 -4.01
CA GLU A 321 -15.06 15.50 -3.56
C GLU A 321 -14.86 14.46 -4.65
N GLU A 322 -14.29 13.32 -4.26
CA GLU A 322 -14.35 12.09 -5.04
C GLU A 322 -15.32 11.16 -4.30
N GLU A 323 -16.57 11.18 -4.75
CA GLU A 323 -17.68 10.43 -4.17
C GLU A 323 -17.60 8.93 -4.50
N GLY A 324 -17.03 8.59 -5.66
CA GLY A 324 -16.98 7.20 -6.12
C GLY A 324 -16.23 6.25 -5.18
N THR A 325 -15.30 6.76 -4.37
CA THR A 325 -14.60 5.92 -3.38
C THR A 325 -15.55 5.43 -2.28
N ASP A 326 -16.57 6.19 -1.89
CA ASP A 326 -17.58 5.72 -0.95
C ASP A 326 -18.55 4.75 -1.64
N ASN A 327 -19.17 5.17 -2.75
CA ASN A 327 -20.23 4.41 -3.41
C ASN A 327 -19.74 3.03 -3.86
N PHE A 328 -18.55 2.95 -4.46
CA PHE A 328 -17.99 1.66 -4.84
C PHE A 328 -17.60 0.83 -3.63
N GLY A 329 -17.02 1.43 -2.58
CA GLY A 329 -16.70 0.71 -1.34
C GLY A 329 -17.94 0.11 -0.67
N ASN A 330 -19.03 0.88 -0.58
CA ASN A 330 -20.28 0.50 0.06
C ASN A 330 -21.14 -0.49 -0.76
N ILE A 331 -20.72 -0.83 -1.99
CA ILE A 331 -21.25 -1.97 -2.76
C ILE A 331 -20.20 -3.05 -3.00
N ASN A 332 -19.01 -2.91 -2.40
CA ASN A 332 -17.86 -3.80 -2.47
C ASN A 332 -17.31 -3.96 -3.90
N ASN A 333 -17.33 -2.89 -4.68
CA ASN A 333 -16.76 -2.86 -6.02
C ASN A 333 -15.27 -2.46 -5.98
N ALA A 334 -14.39 -3.45 -5.96
CA ALA A 334 -12.94 -3.27 -5.89
C ALA A 334 -12.39 -2.55 -7.13
N ALA A 335 -12.86 -2.89 -8.32
CA ALA A 335 -12.38 -2.26 -9.56
C ALA A 335 -12.77 -0.77 -9.64
N GLY A 336 -13.97 -0.43 -9.22
CA GLY A 336 -14.47 0.95 -9.11
C GLY A 336 -13.76 1.74 -8.01
N MET A 337 -13.53 1.12 -6.86
CA MET A 337 -12.78 1.72 -5.75
C MET A 337 -11.33 2.05 -6.15
N LEU A 338 -10.66 1.16 -6.89
CA LEU A 338 -9.34 1.40 -7.45
C LEU A 338 -9.34 2.61 -8.38
N GLU A 339 -10.25 2.63 -9.36
CA GLU A 339 -10.39 3.72 -10.34
C GLU A 339 -10.64 5.07 -9.65
N ALA A 340 -11.57 5.12 -8.68
CA ALA A 340 -11.88 6.33 -7.94
C ALA A 340 -10.70 6.83 -7.09
N THR A 341 -9.97 5.91 -6.46
CA THR A 341 -8.80 6.26 -5.64
C THR A 341 -7.67 6.86 -6.49
N LEU A 342 -7.43 6.33 -7.70
CA LEU A 342 -6.43 6.89 -8.62
C LEU A 342 -6.82 8.29 -9.11
N ARG A 343 -8.12 8.54 -9.36
CA ARG A 343 -8.63 9.89 -9.69
C ARG A 343 -8.48 10.86 -8.51
N ALA A 344 -8.71 10.41 -7.28
CA ALA A 344 -8.43 11.20 -6.08
C ALA A 344 -6.93 11.52 -5.94
N ASP A 345 -6.04 10.54 -6.19
CA ASP A 345 -4.59 10.76 -6.17
C ASP A 345 -4.14 11.77 -7.25
N GLU A 346 -4.77 11.75 -8.42
CA GLU A 346 -4.55 12.73 -9.46
C GLU A 346 -4.90 14.16 -9.00
N ALA A 347 -6.04 14.32 -8.30
CA ALA A 347 -6.44 15.60 -7.71
C ALA A 347 -5.46 16.07 -6.63
N ILE A 348 -4.95 15.16 -5.79
CA ILE A 348 -3.87 15.46 -4.83
C ILE A 348 -2.63 15.96 -5.57
N GLY A 349 -2.23 15.29 -6.66
CA GLY A 349 -1.10 15.72 -7.50
C GLY A 349 -1.29 17.12 -8.09
N ALA A 350 -2.49 17.47 -8.54
CA ALA A 350 -2.82 18.81 -9.01
C ALA A 350 -2.74 19.86 -7.88
N ALA A 351 -3.20 19.52 -6.68
CA ALA A 351 -3.10 20.40 -5.52
C ALA A 351 -1.65 20.62 -5.06
N LEU A 352 -0.80 19.59 -5.07
CA LEU A 352 0.62 19.72 -4.74
C LEU A 352 1.35 20.65 -5.71
N LYS A 353 1.11 20.52 -7.03
CA LYS A 353 1.64 21.45 -8.03
C LYS A 353 1.15 22.89 -7.82
N PHE A 354 -0.07 23.06 -7.33
CA PHE A 354 -0.59 24.38 -6.99
C PHE A 354 0.14 24.98 -5.78
N VAL A 355 0.52 24.19 -4.78
CA VAL A 355 1.37 24.66 -3.65
C VAL A 355 2.75 25.11 -4.12
N GLU A 356 3.37 24.40 -5.07
CA GLU A 356 4.66 24.81 -5.65
C GLU A 356 4.58 26.19 -6.31
N LYS A 357 3.46 26.47 -6.99
CA LYS A 357 3.19 27.77 -7.62
C LYS A 357 2.78 28.85 -6.61
N TYR A 358 2.02 28.48 -5.58
CA TYR A 358 1.50 29.36 -4.54
C TYR A 358 1.81 28.78 -3.14
N PRO A 359 3.02 29.04 -2.59
CA PRO A 359 3.46 28.46 -1.31
C PRO A 359 2.61 28.87 -0.10
N ASN A 360 1.75 29.88 -0.24
CA ASN A 360 0.77 30.32 0.73
C ASN A 360 -0.56 29.52 0.66
N THR A 361 -0.49 28.28 0.18
CA THR A 361 -1.62 27.35 0.06
C THR A 361 -1.56 26.27 1.14
N LEU A 362 -2.69 25.99 1.77
CA LEU A 362 -2.92 24.78 2.56
C LEU A 362 -3.68 23.76 1.73
N VAL A 363 -3.20 22.52 1.69
CA VAL A 363 -3.92 21.37 1.13
C VAL A 363 -4.23 20.39 2.25
N ILE A 364 -5.49 19.97 2.37
CA ILE A 364 -5.91 18.92 3.29
C ILE A 364 -6.69 17.86 2.51
N LYS A 365 -6.27 16.60 2.65
CA LYS A 365 -7.06 15.41 2.31
C LYS A 365 -7.67 14.87 3.59
N ALA A 366 -8.99 14.80 3.65
CA ALA A 366 -9.68 14.07 4.72
C ALA A 366 -10.78 13.18 4.16
N SER A 367 -11.16 12.19 4.96
CA SER A 367 -12.35 11.38 4.77
C SER A 367 -13.04 11.33 6.12
N ASP A 368 -14.32 11.03 6.15
CA ASP A 368 -15.14 11.03 7.34
C ASP A 368 -15.51 9.62 7.82
N SER A 369 -15.52 8.65 6.91
CA SER A 369 -15.67 7.21 7.15
C SER A 369 -14.62 6.37 6.38
N GLU A 370 -14.67 5.05 6.60
CA GLU A 370 -14.11 4.05 5.69
C GLU A 370 -15.24 3.20 5.10
N ALA A 371 -15.39 3.21 3.76
CA ALA A 371 -16.44 2.50 3.06
C ALA A 371 -16.09 1.02 2.87
N GLY A 372 -17.00 0.13 3.26
CA GLY A 372 -16.92 -1.32 3.08
C GLY A 372 -15.84 -2.07 3.88
N GLY A 373 -14.88 -1.36 4.48
CA GLY A 373 -13.80 -1.96 5.27
C GLY A 373 -12.87 -2.81 4.41
N LEU A 374 -12.37 -2.24 3.32
CA LEU A 374 -11.50 -2.87 2.33
C LEU A 374 -10.16 -3.31 2.95
N GLN A 375 -9.72 -4.53 2.63
CA GLN A 375 -8.39 -5.03 2.98
C GLN A 375 -7.74 -5.76 1.80
N VAL A 376 -6.43 -5.58 1.62
CA VAL A 376 -5.63 -6.26 0.58
C VAL A 376 -5.12 -7.59 1.12
N ARG A 377 -5.31 -8.70 0.39
CA ARG A 377 -4.85 -10.03 0.82
C ARG A 377 -3.83 -10.64 -0.14
N GLU A 378 -2.64 -10.93 0.38
CA GLU A 378 -1.62 -11.75 -0.29
C GLU A 378 -0.73 -12.54 0.72
N PRO A 379 0.19 -13.42 0.26
CA PRO A 379 0.36 -13.89 -1.12
C PRO A 379 -0.79 -14.77 -1.57
N LEU A 380 -1.20 -14.61 -2.84
CA LEU A 380 -2.10 -15.53 -3.52
C LEU A 380 -1.39 -16.18 -4.71
N ALA A 381 -1.72 -17.43 -4.99
CA ALA A 381 -1.32 -18.06 -6.24
C ALA A 381 -1.98 -17.35 -7.43
N ALA A 382 -1.31 -17.35 -8.58
CA ALA A 382 -1.91 -16.87 -9.82
C ALA A 382 -3.19 -17.65 -10.13
N GLY A 383 -4.26 -16.94 -10.47
CA GLY A 383 -5.56 -17.55 -10.77
C GLY A 383 -6.69 -16.74 -10.15
N ASN A 384 -7.76 -17.43 -9.78
CA ASN A 384 -8.93 -16.78 -9.21
C ASN A 384 -8.83 -16.64 -7.70
N VAL A 385 -9.32 -15.52 -7.18
CA VAL A 385 -9.45 -15.30 -5.74
C VAL A 385 -10.48 -16.27 -5.12
N GLY A 386 -10.28 -16.60 -3.85
CA GLY A 386 -11.15 -17.49 -3.09
C GLY A 386 -11.98 -16.77 -2.03
N THR A 387 -12.06 -17.37 -0.86
CA THR A 387 -12.73 -16.83 0.33
C THR A 387 -11.73 -16.76 1.49
N ILE A 388 -11.88 -15.79 2.38
CA ILE A 388 -11.19 -15.71 3.67
C ILE A 388 -12.20 -16.07 4.77
N ASN A 389 -11.80 -16.83 5.78
CA ASN A 389 -12.73 -17.15 6.87
C ASN A 389 -12.72 -16.03 7.92
N ALA A 390 -13.88 -15.48 8.20
CA ALA A 390 -14.10 -14.69 9.41
C ALA A 390 -14.61 -15.62 10.52
N ASN A 391 -14.27 -15.32 11.77
CA ASN A 391 -14.79 -15.99 12.95
C ASN A 391 -14.61 -17.53 12.91
N PRO A 392 -13.35 -18.01 12.99
CA PRO A 392 -12.92 -19.30 12.45
C PRO A 392 -13.43 -20.52 13.22
N THR A 393 -13.92 -20.40 14.45
CA THR A 393 -14.40 -21.54 15.24
C THR A 393 -15.74 -21.30 15.93
N ASN A 394 -16.39 -22.38 16.37
CA ASN A 394 -17.60 -22.34 17.21
C ASN A 394 -17.29 -22.78 18.66
N VAL A 395 -18.32 -22.86 19.51
CA VAL A 395 -18.20 -23.27 20.93
C VAL A 395 -17.59 -24.67 21.15
N THR A 396 -17.55 -25.52 20.12
CA THR A 396 -16.94 -26.87 20.18
C THR A 396 -15.56 -26.92 19.52
N GLY A 397 -15.02 -25.77 19.08
CA GLY A 397 -13.73 -25.66 18.40
C GLY A 397 -13.74 -26.18 16.97
N GLN A 398 -14.92 -26.41 16.38
CA GLN A 398 -15.05 -26.81 14.98
C GLN A 398 -15.04 -25.56 14.07
N PRO A 399 -14.54 -25.67 12.82
CA PRO A 399 -14.54 -24.56 11.87
C PRO A 399 -15.91 -23.89 11.73
N GLY A 400 -15.93 -22.56 11.81
CA GLY A 400 -17.14 -21.75 11.60
C GLY A 400 -17.56 -21.70 10.13
N PRO A 401 -18.86 -21.57 9.82
CA PRO A 401 -19.38 -21.58 8.44
C PRO A 401 -19.39 -20.18 7.76
N PHE A 402 -18.42 -19.30 8.02
CA PHE A 402 -18.44 -17.91 7.52
C PHE A 402 -17.31 -17.59 6.53
N PRO A 403 -17.33 -18.19 5.33
CA PRO A 403 -16.41 -17.82 4.26
C PRO A 403 -16.82 -16.46 3.69
N ASN A 404 -15.92 -15.49 3.79
CA ASN A 404 -16.04 -14.16 3.24
C ASN A 404 -15.42 -14.12 1.83
N PRO A 405 -16.21 -13.88 0.76
CA PRO A 405 -15.70 -13.86 -0.60
C PRO A 405 -14.79 -12.68 -0.87
N MET A 406 -13.72 -12.94 -1.61
CA MET A 406 -12.82 -11.89 -2.10
C MET A 406 -13.16 -11.48 -3.53
N ASP A 407 -12.78 -10.24 -3.86
CA ASP A 407 -12.78 -9.71 -5.22
C ASP A 407 -11.41 -9.82 -5.87
N GLY A 408 -11.47 -10.22 -7.14
CA GLY A 408 -10.40 -10.07 -8.11
C GLY A 408 -10.68 -8.88 -9.02
N GLN A 409 -10.04 -8.86 -10.18
CA GLN A 409 -10.11 -7.75 -11.15
C GLN A 409 -11.53 -7.45 -11.65
N THR A 410 -12.41 -8.45 -11.65
CA THR A 410 -13.74 -8.37 -12.26
C THR A 410 -14.86 -8.79 -11.31
N GLY A 411 -14.63 -8.64 -10.00
CA GLY A 411 -15.56 -9.00 -8.95
C GLY A 411 -15.25 -10.35 -8.32
N ARG A 412 -16.27 -10.99 -7.77
CA ARG A 412 -16.08 -12.10 -6.84
C ARG A 412 -15.55 -13.36 -7.50
N GLY A 413 -14.52 -13.96 -6.88
CA GLY A 413 -14.00 -15.25 -7.33
C GLY A 413 -13.36 -15.20 -8.73
N THR A 414 -12.95 -14.01 -9.17
CA THR A 414 -12.32 -13.74 -10.46
C THR A 414 -10.80 -13.65 -10.33
N GLN A 415 -10.09 -13.37 -11.41
CA GLN A 415 -8.63 -13.34 -11.45
C GLN A 415 -8.05 -12.34 -10.43
N THR A 416 -7.00 -12.72 -9.72
CA THR A 416 -6.25 -11.84 -8.79
C THR A 416 -5.81 -10.54 -9.47
N PHE A 417 -5.73 -9.46 -8.69
CA PHE A 417 -4.93 -8.30 -9.09
C PHE A 417 -3.44 -8.67 -9.08
N THR A 418 -2.64 -7.93 -9.85
CA THR A 418 -1.19 -8.09 -9.90
C THR A 418 -0.55 -6.74 -9.60
N SER A 419 0.43 -6.72 -8.69
CA SER A 419 1.15 -5.49 -8.37
C SER A 419 2.05 -5.06 -9.54
N ALA A 420 2.29 -3.77 -9.67
CA ALA A 420 3.48 -3.31 -10.38
C ALA A 420 4.75 -3.82 -9.66
N PRO A 421 5.89 -3.95 -10.38
CA PRO A 421 7.10 -4.54 -9.82
C PRO A 421 7.62 -3.80 -8.59
N ALA A 422 8.04 -4.57 -7.59
CA ALA A 422 8.88 -4.08 -6.50
C ALA A 422 10.29 -3.70 -7.00
N ALA A 423 11.10 -3.07 -6.16
CA ALA A 423 12.45 -2.63 -6.50
C ALA A 423 13.39 -3.78 -6.93
N ASN A 424 13.11 -5.01 -6.48
CA ASN A 424 13.83 -6.22 -6.90
C ASN A 424 13.25 -6.91 -8.15
N GLY A 425 12.24 -6.30 -8.79
CA GLY A 425 11.57 -6.82 -9.99
C GLY A 425 10.45 -7.84 -9.73
N LEU A 426 10.21 -8.25 -8.47
CA LEU A 426 9.14 -9.19 -8.16
C LEU A 426 7.76 -8.52 -8.22
N VAL A 427 6.76 -9.31 -8.60
CA VAL A 427 5.34 -8.91 -8.61
C VAL A 427 4.55 -9.86 -7.71
N SER A 428 3.54 -9.33 -7.04
CA SER A 428 2.68 -10.10 -6.14
C SER A 428 1.25 -10.16 -6.69
N ASN A 429 0.63 -11.34 -6.61
CA ASN A 429 -0.79 -11.51 -6.89
C ASN A 429 -1.59 -11.41 -5.60
N PHE A 430 -2.67 -10.64 -5.63
CA PHE A 430 -3.48 -10.35 -4.44
C PHE A 430 -4.96 -10.20 -4.77
N GLY A 431 -5.80 -10.22 -3.74
CA GLY A 431 -7.25 -10.03 -3.82
C GLY A 431 -7.73 -9.02 -2.79
N ILE A 432 -8.99 -8.64 -2.89
CA ILE A 432 -9.62 -7.68 -1.98
C ILE A 432 -10.65 -8.39 -1.10
N GLY A 433 -10.47 -8.30 0.22
CA GLY A 433 -11.45 -8.71 1.22
C GLY A 433 -12.21 -7.51 1.77
N TRP A 434 -13.43 -7.73 2.22
CA TRP A 434 -14.31 -6.67 2.72
C TRP A 434 -14.95 -7.06 4.05
N VAL A 435 -15.11 -6.13 4.99
CA VAL A 435 -15.90 -6.44 6.20
C VAL A 435 -17.39 -6.47 5.89
N GLY A 436 -17.87 -5.51 5.10
CA GLY A 436 -19.28 -5.40 4.73
C GLY A 436 -19.52 -4.33 3.67
N THR A 437 -20.76 -3.85 3.58
CA THR A 437 -21.22 -2.73 2.76
C THR A 437 -21.44 -1.38 3.49
N PRO A 438 -21.44 -1.27 4.83
CA PRO A 438 -21.54 0.04 5.48
C PRO A 438 -20.22 0.78 5.61
N ASP A 439 -20.34 2.02 6.08
CA ASP A 439 -19.24 2.82 6.63
C ASP A 439 -18.77 2.33 8.00
N PHE A 440 -17.46 2.39 8.21
CA PHE A 440 -16.79 2.00 9.45
C PHE A 440 -16.05 3.16 10.10
N ALA A 441 -15.90 3.06 11.42
CA ALA A 441 -15.21 4.06 12.23
C ALA A 441 -13.75 3.66 12.51
N GLY A 442 -12.87 4.65 12.53
CA GLY A 442 -11.57 4.56 13.22
C GLY A 442 -10.34 4.39 12.33
N ASN A 443 -10.46 3.90 11.10
CA ASN A 443 -9.33 3.61 10.19
C ASN A 443 -8.99 4.75 9.22
N ILE A 444 -9.15 6.00 9.66
CA ILE A 444 -9.04 7.17 8.80
C ILE A 444 -7.78 7.98 9.11
N VAL A 445 -7.01 8.29 8.06
CA VAL A 445 -5.84 9.15 8.12
C VAL A 445 -6.04 10.39 7.26
N VAL A 446 -5.84 11.55 7.89
CA VAL A 446 -5.79 12.85 7.21
C VAL A 446 -4.35 13.12 6.76
N LYS A 447 -4.21 13.61 5.52
CA LYS A 447 -2.95 14.13 5.01
C LYS A 447 -3.04 15.63 4.80
N ALA A 448 -1.99 16.35 5.15
CA ALA A 448 -1.91 17.79 4.90
C ALA A 448 -0.56 18.19 4.29
N HIS A 449 -0.56 19.29 3.52
CA HIS A 449 0.64 19.82 2.87
C HIS A 449 0.54 21.34 2.73
N GLY A 450 1.68 22.04 2.79
CA GLY A 450 1.76 23.49 2.60
C GLY A 450 1.54 24.31 3.88
N LEU A 451 1.09 25.56 3.70
CA LEU A 451 0.95 26.56 4.76
C LEU A 451 0.07 26.03 5.90
N ASN A 452 0.52 26.16 7.16
CA ASN A 452 -0.19 25.71 8.37
C ASN A 452 -0.42 24.19 8.51
N ALA A 453 -0.01 23.33 7.57
CA ALA A 453 -0.24 21.89 7.65
C ALA A 453 0.30 21.27 8.96
N SER A 454 1.51 21.66 9.37
CA SER A 454 2.16 21.19 10.60
C SER A 454 1.49 21.66 11.90
N ARG A 455 0.52 22.57 11.81
CA ARG A 455 -0.25 23.07 12.97
C ARG A 455 -1.43 22.18 13.34
N LEU A 456 -1.84 21.28 12.45
CA LEU A 456 -2.86 20.28 12.78
C LEU A 456 -2.35 19.38 13.92
N PRO A 457 -3.15 19.16 14.98
CA PRO A 457 -2.86 18.17 16.02
C PRO A 457 -2.60 16.79 15.43
N VAL A 458 -1.81 15.93 16.06
CA VAL A 458 -1.37 14.63 15.49
C VAL A 458 -2.51 13.61 15.42
N THR A 459 -3.34 13.58 16.46
CA THR A 459 -4.68 13.00 16.42
C THR A 459 -5.68 14.16 16.44
N ILE A 460 -6.47 14.31 15.37
CA ILE A 460 -7.40 15.42 15.19
C ILE A 460 -8.83 15.02 15.55
N ASP A 461 -9.56 15.94 16.18
CA ASP A 461 -11.02 15.93 16.09
C ASP A 461 -11.41 16.45 14.71
N ASN A 462 -12.46 15.89 14.09
CA ASN A 462 -12.84 16.32 12.74
C ASN A 462 -13.18 17.83 12.62
N THR A 463 -13.53 18.51 13.72
CA THR A 463 -13.71 19.97 13.74
C THR A 463 -12.42 20.76 13.52
N ASP A 464 -11.25 20.16 13.74
CA ASP A 464 -9.95 20.83 13.59
C ASP A 464 -9.59 21.10 12.12
N ILE A 465 -10.19 20.36 11.17
CA ILE A 465 -10.05 20.61 9.73
C ILE A 465 -10.59 22.01 9.39
N TYR A 466 -11.82 22.33 9.83
CA TYR A 466 -12.41 23.66 9.66
C TYR A 466 -11.50 24.75 10.26
N LYS A 467 -10.95 24.51 11.46
CA LYS A 467 -10.10 25.51 12.14
C LYS A 467 -8.83 25.80 11.34
N ALA A 468 -8.16 24.77 10.82
CA ALA A 468 -6.97 24.94 9.99
C ALA A 468 -7.28 25.69 8.69
N MET A 469 -8.40 25.37 8.03
CA MET A 469 -8.86 26.09 6.84
C MET A 469 -9.21 27.56 7.16
N TYR A 470 -9.97 27.80 8.23
CA TYR A 470 -10.44 29.12 8.63
C TYR A 470 -9.26 30.04 9.01
N GLU A 471 -8.32 29.52 9.79
CA GLU A 471 -7.12 30.25 10.15
C GLU A 471 -6.28 30.60 8.91
N THR A 472 -6.17 29.69 7.96
CA THR A 472 -5.42 29.94 6.72
C THR A 472 -6.10 31.00 5.86
N LEU A 473 -7.41 30.92 5.67
CA LEU A 473 -8.17 31.84 4.80
C LEU A 473 -8.35 33.24 5.41
N PHE A 474 -8.54 33.32 6.73
CA PHE A 474 -8.96 34.56 7.40
C PHE A 474 -7.95 35.09 8.43
N GLY A 475 -6.93 34.31 8.81
CA GLY A 475 -5.95 34.70 9.82
C GLY A 475 -6.50 34.73 11.24
N VAL A 476 -7.59 34.00 11.48
CA VAL A 476 -8.26 33.92 12.79
C VAL A 476 -8.06 32.53 13.35
N THR A 477 -7.30 32.44 14.45
CA THR A 477 -7.15 31.21 15.22
C THR A 477 -8.41 30.97 16.04
N LEU A 478 -9.04 29.81 15.87
CA LEU A 478 -10.23 29.40 16.62
C LEU A 478 -9.84 28.49 17.79
N THR A 479 -10.62 28.51 18.86
CA THR A 479 -10.40 27.64 20.03
C THR A 479 -10.67 26.19 19.65
N PRO A 480 -9.78 25.24 19.95
CA PRO A 480 -10.01 23.83 19.66
C PRO A 480 -11.10 23.25 20.57
N ARG A 481 -11.81 22.22 20.09
CA ARG A 481 -12.90 21.55 20.83
C ARG A 481 -12.31 20.63 21.90
N VAL A 482 -11.23 19.94 21.53
CA VAL A 482 -10.39 19.15 22.44
C VAL A 482 -9.08 19.89 22.68
N ALA A 483 -8.57 19.89 23.91
CA ALA A 483 -7.33 20.57 24.24
C ALA A 483 -6.11 19.95 23.51
N ASP A 484 -5.10 20.78 23.27
CA ASP A 484 -3.84 20.35 22.66
C ASP A 484 -3.14 19.24 23.46
N GLN A 485 -2.45 18.37 22.73
CA GLN A 485 -1.73 17.24 23.32
C GLN A 485 -0.45 17.68 24.04
N PRO A 486 -0.07 17.02 25.16
CA PRO A 486 1.14 17.36 25.90
C PRO A 486 2.42 17.11 25.08
N LYS A 487 3.17 18.16 24.75
CA LYS A 487 4.44 18.05 24.04
C LYS A 487 5.57 17.53 24.94
N PRO A 488 6.51 16.74 24.41
CA PRO A 488 7.70 16.33 25.16
C PRO A 488 8.62 17.55 25.39
N PRO A 489 9.43 17.53 26.46
CA PRO A 489 10.56 18.45 26.59
C PRO A 489 11.54 18.29 25.41
N ALA A 490 12.26 19.37 25.07
CA ALA A 490 13.30 19.32 24.05
C ALA A 490 14.46 18.43 24.52
N ALA A 491 15.01 17.63 23.61
CA ALA A 491 16.22 16.84 23.87
C ALA A 491 17.42 17.77 24.15
N THR A 492 18.32 17.30 25.02
CA THR A 492 19.52 18.03 25.47
C THR A 492 20.82 17.45 24.91
N LYS A 493 20.75 16.32 24.20
CA LYS A 493 21.87 15.58 23.60
C LYS A 493 21.58 15.24 22.15
N THR A 494 22.63 14.86 21.41
CA THR A 494 22.56 14.43 20.00
C THR A 494 22.39 12.91 19.85
N SER A 495 22.63 12.14 20.92
CA SER A 495 22.29 10.73 21.07
C SER A 495 21.69 10.45 22.45
N GLY A 496 21.01 9.31 22.60
CA GLY A 496 20.19 9.02 23.76
C GLY A 496 19.74 7.57 23.88
N ASN A 497 18.52 7.40 24.39
CA ASN A 497 17.89 6.11 24.62
C ASN A 497 16.77 5.88 23.60
N VAL A 498 16.42 4.61 23.38
CA VAL A 498 15.25 4.23 22.59
C VAL A 498 14.38 3.29 23.42
N ILE A 499 13.07 3.56 23.41
CA ILE A 499 12.02 2.64 23.83
C ILE A 499 11.21 2.33 22.57
N PHE A 500 11.42 1.13 22.04
CA PHE A 500 10.65 0.61 20.93
C PHE A 500 9.52 -0.27 21.49
N ILE A 501 8.28 0.08 21.15
CA ILE A 501 7.09 -0.68 21.50
C ILE A 501 6.49 -1.22 20.21
N HIS A 502 6.33 -2.53 20.11
CA HIS A 502 5.80 -3.26 18.97
C HIS A 502 4.41 -3.84 19.35
N PRO A 503 3.30 -3.10 19.19
CA PRO A 503 1.98 -3.71 19.18
C PRO A 503 1.83 -4.38 17.82
N ASP A 504 1.97 -5.70 17.76
CA ASP A 504 2.26 -6.48 16.55
C ASP A 504 1.25 -6.25 15.40
N GLY A 505 -0.01 -6.64 15.53
CA GLY A 505 -1.03 -6.47 14.47
C GLY A 505 -1.99 -5.27 14.61
N HIS A 506 -1.50 -4.02 14.67
CA HIS A 506 -2.38 -2.86 14.95
C HIS A 506 -2.75 -1.96 13.76
N SER A 507 -3.94 -1.34 13.88
CA SER A 507 -4.45 -0.28 13.00
C SER A 507 -5.06 0.88 13.80
N PRO A 508 -5.35 2.03 13.17
CA PRO A 508 -6.09 3.10 13.83
C PRO A 508 -7.48 2.67 14.37
N ALA A 509 -8.18 1.74 13.72
CA ALA A 509 -9.46 1.20 14.19
C ALA A 509 -9.32 0.41 15.49
N LEU A 510 -8.22 -0.34 15.67
CA LEU A 510 -7.93 -1.01 16.95
C LEU A 510 -7.88 -0.01 18.10
N PHE A 511 -7.09 1.07 17.93
CA PHE A 511 -6.99 2.12 18.94
C PHE A 511 -8.28 2.94 19.06
N ALA A 512 -9.11 3.03 18.02
CA ALA A 512 -10.45 3.60 18.11
C ALA A 512 -11.37 2.76 19.01
N ALA A 513 -11.42 1.44 18.84
CA ALA A 513 -12.20 0.54 19.69
C ALA A 513 -11.75 0.62 21.16
N ALA A 514 -10.43 0.62 21.41
CA ALA A 514 -9.86 0.81 22.74
C ALA A 514 -10.22 2.17 23.35
N ARG A 515 -10.21 3.23 22.55
CA ARG A 515 -10.61 4.58 23.00
C ARG A 515 -12.09 4.63 23.34
N PHE A 516 -12.97 4.14 22.47
CA PHE A 516 -14.42 4.21 22.68
C PHE A 516 -14.81 3.53 23.98
N THR A 517 -14.24 2.35 24.27
CA THR A 517 -14.54 1.62 25.52
C THR A 517 -13.98 2.27 26.78
N SER A 518 -12.84 2.99 26.70
CA SER A 518 -12.12 3.47 27.89
C SER A 518 -12.18 4.97 28.14
N GLN A 519 -12.13 5.81 27.10
CA GLN A 519 -12.05 7.27 27.18
C GLN A 519 -13.21 7.98 26.46
N GLY A 520 -13.96 7.28 25.61
CA GLY A 520 -15.00 7.86 24.74
C GLY A 520 -14.40 8.49 23.49
N PRO A 521 -15.23 8.81 22.48
CA PRO A 521 -14.72 9.27 21.17
C PRO A 521 -13.99 10.61 21.23
N ASP A 522 -14.29 11.46 22.22
CA ASP A 522 -13.58 12.71 22.49
C ASP A 522 -12.31 12.54 23.31
N GLY A 523 -12.16 11.40 23.98
CA GLY A 523 -11.01 11.09 24.82
C GLY A 523 -9.72 10.88 24.03
N ARG A 524 -8.59 10.87 24.75
CA ARG A 524 -7.27 10.59 24.18
C ARG A 524 -6.61 9.46 24.96
N LEU A 525 -6.22 8.40 24.26
CA LEU A 525 -5.30 7.40 24.76
C LEU A 525 -3.88 8.00 24.82
N ASN A 526 -2.95 7.34 25.48
CA ASN A 526 -1.55 7.76 25.47
C ASN A 526 -0.96 7.71 24.04
N TRP A 527 -1.35 6.69 23.26
CA TRP A 527 -0.99 6.56 21.84
C TRP A 527 -1.47 7.74 20.98
N ASP A 528 -2.59 8.36 21.32
CA ASP A 528 -3.01 9.58 20.62
C ASP A 528 -2.12 10.75 20.92
N ASN A 529 -1.69 10.87 22.18
CA ASN A 529 -0.87 11.98 22.66
C ASN A 529 0.59 11.93 22.15
N MET A 530 0.93 10.99 21.26
CA MET A 530 2.21 10.96 20.57
C MET A 530 2.31 12.11 19.53
N THR A 531 3.53 12.58 19.24
CA THR A 531 3.72 13.87 18.55
C THR A 531 3.90 13.80 17.05
N ASN A 532 4.05 12.61 16.48
CA ASN A 532 4.22 12.41 15.05
C ASN A 532 3.57 11.09 14.66
N THR A 533 3.06 11.03 13.43
CA THR A 533 2.41 9.85 12.84
C THR A 533 2.85 9.71 11.39
N GLY A 534 3.03 8.47 10.93
CA GLY A 534 3.29 8.14 9.53
C GLY A 534 2.55 6.88 9.09
N VAL A 535 2.10 6.85 7.84
CA VAL A 535 1.52 5.64 7.21
C VAL A 535 2.64 4.65 6.93
N TYR A 536 2.56 3.46 7.49
CA TYR A 536 3.62 2.47 7.48
C TYR A 536 3.51 1.53 6.26
N LEU A 537 4.59 1.38 5.50
CA LEU A 537 4.69 0.49 4.34
C LEU A 537 5.51 -0.75 4.72
N GLY A 538 4.79 -1.83 5.03
CA GLY A 538 5.33 -3.02 5.69
C GLY A 538 5.89 -4.12 4.78
N HIS A 539 5.92 -3.92 3.45
CA HIS A 539 6.27 -5.00 2.53
C HIS A 539 7.69 -5.53 2.72
N LEU A 540 7.85 -6.81 2.40
CA LEU A 540 9.08 -7.57 2.43
C LEU A 540 9.61 -7.77 1.00
N THR A 541 10.71 -8.51 0.84
CA THR A 541 11.29 -8.71 -0.50
C THR A 541 10.39 -9.54 -1.42
N ASP A 542 9.61 -10.48 -0.87
CA ASP A 542 8.82 -11.47 -1.61
C ASP A 542 7.30 -11.33 -1.45
N GLN A 543 6.82 -10.39 -0.62
CA GLN A 543 5.39 -10.15 -0.36
C GLN A 543 5.08 -8.71 0.09
N LEU A 544 3.83 -8.26 -0.07
CA LEU A 544 3.35 -6.91 0.27
C LEU A 544 2.97 -6.76 1.76
N THR A 545 2.53 -7.84 2.39
CA THR A 545 2.13 -7.99 3.79
C THR A 545 3.36 -8.32 4.61
N GLY A 546 3.61 -7.54 5.66
CA GLY A 546 4.65 -7.88 6.62
C GLY A 546 4.31 -9.21 7.32
N SER A 547 5.29 -10.10 7.45
CA SER A 547 5.22 -11.19 8.43
C SER A 547 5.88 -10.75 9.74
N SER A 548 5.48 -11.34 10.87
CA SER A 548 6.09 -11.03 12.17
C SER A 548 7.60 -11.30 12.16
N ASP A 549 8.04 -12.40 11.54
CA ASP A 549 9.47 -12.78 11.44
C ASP A 549 10.26 -11.76 10.64
N GLY A 550 9.94 -11.68 9.34
CA GLY A 550 10.66 -10.85 8.41
C GLY A 550 10.64 -9.39 8.83
N SER A 551 9.49 -8.89 9.29
CA SER A 551 9.37 -7.49 9.74
C SER A 551 10.12 -7.22 11.05
N GLY A 552 10.10 -8.16 12.00
CA GLY A 552 10.94 -8.10 13.19
C GLY A 552 12.43 -8.00 12.84
N VAL A 553 12.87 -8.78 11.84
CA VAL A 553 14.23 -8.68 11.27
C VAL A 553 14.44 -7.33 10.58
N VAL A 554 13.48 -6.80 9.83
CA VAL A 554 13.60 -5.45 9.23
C VAL A 554 13.79 -4.39 10.31
N HIS A 555 13.08 -4.44 11.43
CA HIS A 555 13.27 -3.48 12.52
C HIS A 555 14.62 -3.67 13.23
N ALA A 556 15.09 -4.91 13.37
CA ALA A 556 16.36 -5.25 14.01
C ALA A 556 17.58 -4.93 13.13
N MET A 557 17.44 -5.03 11.81
CA MET A 557 18.54 -4.97 10.84
C MET A 557 18.48 -3.77 9.92
N GLY A 558 17.31 -3.17 9.67
CA GLY A 558 17.14 -2.00 8.80
C GLY A 558 17.18 -2.29 7.30
N VAL A 559 17.04 -3.55 6.90
CA VAL A 559 17.00 -4.00 5.50
C VAL A 559 15.80 -4.90 5.28
N LYS A 560 15.23 -4.89 4.07
CA LYS A 560 14.15 -5.81 3.71
C LYS A 560 14.71 -7.23 3.57
N VAL A 561 13.94 -8.20 4.03
CA VAL A 561 14.23 -9.64 3.96
C VAL A 561 13.02 -10.39 3.43
N PHE A 562 13.15 -11.69 3.16
CA PHE A 562 12.04 -12.55 2.78
C PHE A 562 11.17 -12.92 3.99
N GLN A 563 9.93 -13.36 3.74
CA GLN A 563 8.91 -13.53 4.78
C GLN A 563 9.30 -14.41 5.97
N ASP A 564 10.02 -15.51 5.73
CA ASP A 564 10.35 -16.49 6.77
C ASP A 564 11.70 -16.20 7.46
N SER A 565 12.31 -15.04 7.15
CA SER A 565 13.58 -14.66 7.75
C SER A 565 13.45 -14.46 9.26
N TYR A 566 14.33 -15.12 10.01
CA TYR A 566 14.59 -14.84 11.41
C TYR A 566 16.10 -14.59 11.56
N GLY A 567 16.62 -13.53 10.94
CA GLY A 567 18.03 -13.12 11.00
C GLY A 567 18.93 -13.69 9.88
N LEU A 568 18.39 -14.57 9.03
CA LEU A 568 19.09 -15.19 7.90
C LEU A 568 18.45 -14.81 6.56
N ASN A 569 19.22 -14.84 5.48
CA ASN A 569 18.76 -14.72 4.09
C ASN A 569 18.21 -16.08 3.60
N GLU A 570 17.55 -16.09 2.44
CA GLU A 570 16.90 -17.30 1.89
C GLU A 570 17.88 -18.46 1.63
N ASP A 571 19.14 -18.14 1.35
CA ASP A 571 20.23 -19.11 1.16
C ASP A 571 20.86 -19.61 2.48
N GLY A 572 20.36 -19.16 3.63
CA GLY A 572 20.89 -19.45 4.96
C GLY A 572 22.10 -18.61 5.37
N SER A 573 22.57 -17.68 4.53
CA SER A 573 23.60 -16.72 4.92
C SER A 573 23.05 -15.70 5.92
N ARG A 574 23.92 -15.08 6.73
CA ARG A 574 23.49 -14.11 7.74
C ARG A 574 23.11 -12.79 7.09
N VAL A 575 22.03 -12.15 7.54
CA VAL A 575 21.57 -10.85 7.02
C VAL A 575 22.63 -9.79 7.29
N THR A 576 22.93 -8.94 6.30
CA THR A 576 23.77 -7.75 6.51
C THR A 576 22.87 -6.58 6.88
N SER A 577 23.07 -5.99 8.06
CA SER A 577 22.24 -4.88 8.53
C SER A 577 22.53 -3.59 7.75
N PHE A 578 21.68 -2.58 7.94
CA PHE A 578 21.82 -1.23 7.39
C PHE A 578 23.08 -0.52 7.90
N SER A 579 23.61 -0.92 9.06
CA SER A 579 24.94 -0.50 9.55
C SER A 579 26.09 -1.31 8.93
N GLU A 580 25.79 -2.12 7.91
CA GLU A 580 26.70 -2.94 7.11
C GLU A 580 27.40 -4.06 7.88
N LYS A 581 26.84 -4.47 9.02
CA LYS A 581 27.37 -5.58 9.81
C LYS A 581 26.64 -6.88 9.51
N VAL A 582 27.41 -7.91 9.17
CA VAL A 582 26.91 -9.26 8.91
C VAL A 582 26.42 -9.89 10.22
N GLY A 583 25.15 -10.25 10.25
CA GLY A 583 24.48 -10.92 11.37
C GLY A 583 24.62 -10.16 12.68
N THR A 584 24.55 -8.83 12.64
CA THR A 584 24.57 -8.01 13.85
C THR A 584 23.37 -7.07 13.86
N THR A 585 22.51 -7.23 14.87
CA THR A 585 21.32 -6.39 15.05
C THR A 585 21.66 -5.05 15.71
N ILE A 586 20.75 -4.09 15.62
CA ILE A 586 20.87 -2.82 16.37
C ILE A 586 20.91 -3.02 17.90
N LEU A 587 20.28 -4.08 18.42
CA LEU A 587 20.33 -4.41 19.84
C LEU A 587 21.73 -4.87 20.26
N GLU A 588 22.34 -5.74 19.48
CA GLU A 588 23.70 -6.22 19.73
C GLU A 588 24.72 -5.07 19.61
N GLU A 589 24.56 -4.19 18.62
CA GLU A 589 25.39 -2.99 18.53
C GLU A 589 25.23 -2.04 19.71
N ALA A 590 24.00 -1.87 20.22
CA ALA A 590 23.75 -1.05 21.40
C ALA A 590 24.46 -1.64 22.63
N ARG A 591 24.36 -2.96 22.83
CA ARG A 591 25.07 -3.69 23.89
C ARG A 591 26.58 -3.55 23.77
N ASP A 592 27.13 -3.75 22.57
CA ASP A 592 28.58 -3.72 22.33
C ASP A 592 29.17 -2.32 22.54
N ARG A 593 28.33 -1.28 22.34
CA ARG A 593 28.66 0.12 22.68
C ARG A 593 28.35 0.47 24.15
N GLY A 594 28.09 -0.54 24.98
CA GLY A 594 27.96 -0.43 26.43
C GLY A 594 26.62 0.13 26.91
N LYS A 595 25.58 0.18 26.07
CA LYS A 595 24.21 0.50 26.50
C LYS A 595 23.57 -0.70 27.18
N ALA A 596 22.71 -0.45 28.16
CA ALA A 596 21.85 -1.49 28.70
C ALA A 596 20.80 -1.88 27.67
N VAL A 597 20.62 -3.17 27.40
CA VAL A 597 19.59 -3.66 26.47
C VAL A 597 18.55 -4.50 27.19
N VAL A 598 17.29 -4.37 26.78
CA VAL A 598 16.12 -4.98 27.43
C VAL A 598 15.20 -5.59 26.39
N LEU A 599 14.70 -6.80 26.68
CA LEU A 599 13.69 -7.51 25.91
C LEU A 599 12.46 -7.77 26.78
N ILE A 600 11.29 -7.35 26.31
CA ILE A 600 9.99 -7.57 26.96
C ILE A 600 9.03 -8.14 25.92
N ASN A 601 8.27 -9.17 26.30
CA ASN A 601 7.24 -9.76 25.46
C ASN A 601 6.01 -10.18 26.29
N SER A 602 4.79 -9.88 25.84
CA SER A 602 3.57 -10.42 26.46
C SER A 602 3.31 -11.89 26.12
N GLY A 603 3.77 -12.35 24.96
CA GLY A 603 3.78 -13.75 24.54
C GLY A 603 4.98 -14.52 25.09
N ARG A 604 5.30 -15.65 24.47
CA ARG A 604 6.57 -16.37 24.70
C ARG A 604 7.76 -15.56 24.19
N MET A 605 8.92 -15.73 24.82
CA MET A 605 10.12 -14.93 24.48
C MET A 605 10.65 -15.09 23.05
N SER A 606 10.23 -16.13 22.32
CA SER A 606 10.65 -16.37 20.95
C SER A 606 9.84 -15.61 19.90
N GLU A 607 8.75 -14.94 20.27
CA GLU A 607 7.98 -14.20 19.25
C GLU A 607 8.83 -13.10 18.61
N PRO A 608 8.64 -12.84 17.30
CA PRO A 608 9.69 -12.23 16.51
C PRO A 608 9.88 -10.72 16.73
N GLY A 609 8.84 -9.95 17.08
CA GLY A 609 8.95 -8.49 17.25
C GLY A 609 9.88 -8.08 18.39
N SER A 610 10.24 -9.01 19.28
CA SER A 610 11.32 -8.87 20.25
C SER A 610 12.45 -9.88 20.06
N GLY A 611 12.16 -11.13 19.72
CA GLY A 611 13.15 -12.19 19.60
C GLY A 611 14.12 -12.02 18.42
N ALA A 612 13.66 -11.47 17.29
CA ALA A 612 14.50 -11.24 16.10
C ALA A 612 15.63 -10.22 16.33
N PHE A 613 15.55 -9.42 17.39
CA PHE A 613 16.63 -8.52 17.79
C PHE A 613 17.81 -9.25 18.46
N ALA A 614 17.64 -10.50 18.87
CA ALA A 614 18.59 -11.19 19.74
C ALA A 614 18.89 -12.64 19.34
N ALA A 615 18.28 -13.14 18.25
CA ALA A 615 18.49 -14.50 17.79
C ALA A 615 18.38 -14.60 16.26
N GLU A 616 19.05 -15.61 15.71
CA GLU A 616 18.96 -16.00 14.30
C GLU A 616 18.75 -17.51 14.14
N VAL A 617 17.83 -17.93 13.28
CA VAL A 617 17.52 -19.34 12.99
C VAL A 617 16.96 -19.53 11.58
N ASP A 618 17.13 -20.72 11.01
CA ASP A 618 16.53 -21.11 9.71
C ASP A 618 14.99 -21.27 9.78
N ASN A 619 14.43 -21.44 10.98
CA ASN A 619 13.01 -21.70 11.16
C ASN A 619 12.49 -21.09 12.47
N ARG A 620 11.56 -20.14 12.34
CA ARG A 620 10.88 -19.45 13.47
C ARG A 620 10.30 -20.40 14.52
N SER A 621 9.92 -21.62 14.14
CA SER A 621 9.34 -22.62 15.03
C SER A 621 10.35 -23.22 16.01
N ASN A 622 11.65 -22.95 15.84
CA ASN A 622 12.71 -23.44 16.71
C ASN A 622 12.81 -22.64 18.02
N ASN A 623 11.72 -22.60 18.79
CA ASN A 623 11.61 -21.88 20.06
C ASN A 623 12.72 -22.26 21.06
N ASN A 624 13.17 -23.52 21.05
CA ASN A 624 14.26 -23.99 21.92
C ASN A 624 15.57 -23.24 21.64
N GLU A 625 15.92 -23.03 20.37
CA GLU A 625 17.16 -22.36 19.99
C GLU A 625 17.06 -20.86 20.15
N ILE A 626 15.96 -20.25 19.70
CA ILE A 626 15.71 -18.81 19.84
C ILE A 626 15.83 -18.39 21.32
N ILE A 627 15.10 -19.07 22.22
CA ILE A 627 15.10 -18.71 23.65
C ILE A 627 16.46 -19.01 24.30
N ARG A 628 17.21 -19.99 23.77
CA ARG A 628 18.58 -20.24 24.21
C ARG A 628 19.46 -19.04 23.87
N GLN A 629 19.47 -18.56 22.63
CA GLN A 629 20.25 -17.39 22.22
C GLN A 629 19.84 -16.14 23.01
N ILE A 630 18.54 -15.91 23.19
CA ILE A 630 18.03 -14.78 23.99
C ILE A 630 18.55 -14.81 25.43
N VAL A 631 18.48 -15.95 26.12
CA VAL A 631 18.90 -16.02 27.54
C VAL A 631 20.42 -16.04 27.69
N MET A 632 21.12 -16.75 26.80
CA MET A 632 22.53 -17.10 26.97
C MET A 632 23.49 -16.16 26.23
N GLU A 633 23.08 -15.59 25.10
CA GLU A 633 23.97 -14.95 24.13
C GLU A 633 23.64 -13.47 23.89
N SER A 634 22.36 -13.07 24.03
CA SER A 634 21.94 -11.69 23.81
C SER A 634 22.69 -10.66 24.67
N GLY A 635 23.13 -11.07 25.87
CA GLY A 635 23.74 -10.16 26.85
C GLY A 635 22.77 -9.14 27.43
N ALA A 636 21.46 -9.32 27.26
CA ALA A 636 20.45 -8.42 27.81
C ALA A 636 20.57 -8.26 29.32
N GLN A 637 20.27 -7.05 29.80
CA GLN A 637 20.23 -6.80 31.23
C GLN A 637 18.90 -7.26 31.83
N VAL A 638 17.81 -7.11 31.08
CA VAL A 638 16.45 -7.53 31.50
C VAL A 638 15.79 -8.30 30.37
N ILE A 639 15.27 -9.48 30.69
CA ILE A 639 14.48 -10.34 29.79
C ILE A 639 13.19 -10.67 30.53
N MET A 640 12.02 -10.40 29.95
CA MET A 640 10.72 -10.62 30.61
C MET A 640 9.65 -11.08 29.63
N GLY A 641 8.97 -12.19 29.95
CA GLY A 641 7.82 -12.67 29.17
C GLY A 641 7.32 -14.04 29.60
N GLY A 642 6.60 -14.72 28.69
CA GLY A 642 6.19 -16.11 28.83
C GLY A 642 7.27 -17.12 28.40
N GLY A 643 6.86 -18.37 28.27
CA GLY A 643 7.65 -19.42 27.60
C GLY A 643 8.43 -20.32 28.55
N GLU A 644 8.01 -20.47 29.82
CA GLU A 644 8.65 -21.37 30.79
C GLU A 644 8.88 -22.78 30.21
N ARG A 645 7.92 -23.27 29.41
CA ARG A 645 8.00 -24.56 28.73
C ARG A 645 9.30 -24.74 27.95
N TRP A 646 9.71 -23.71 27.21
CA TRP A 646 10.85 -23.74 26.28
C TRP A 646 12.19 -23.46 26.99
N MET A 647 12.15 -23.13 28.27
CA MET A 647 13.32 -22.94 29.12
C MET A 647 13.70 -24.21 29.90
N LEU A 648 12.83 -25.22 29.96
CA LEU A 648 12.97 -26.41 30.80
C LEU A 648 13.18 -27.71 29.99
N PRO A 649 13.96 -28.68 30.49
CA PRO A 649 14.08 -30.00 29.87
C PRO A 649 12.78 -30.79 29.86
N THR A 650 12.63 -31.68 28.88
CA THR A 650 11.56 -32.69 28.87
C THR A 650 11.57 -33.52 30.16
N GLY A 651 10.40 -33.66 30.79
CA GLY A 651 10.24 -34.36 32.06
C GLY A 651 10.44 -33.48 33.31
N VAL A 652 10.93 -32.24 33.17
CA VAL A 652 11.08 -31.29 34.29
C VAL A 652 9.81 -30.44 34.41
N ALA A 653 9.21 -30.44 35.60
CA ALA A 653 8.05 -29.62 35.91
C ALA A 653 8.46 -28.18 36.28
N GLY A 654 7.88 -27.20 35.59
CA GLY A 654 8.05 -25.78 35.89
C GLY A 654 7.12 -25.26 36.98
N ARG A 655 7.24 -23.97 37.30
CA ARG A 655 6.37 -23.27 38.24
C ARG A 655 4.92 -23.21 37.76
N PHE A 656 4.69 -22.97 36.47
CA PHE A 656 3.36 -22.80 35.89
C PHE A 656 2.84 -24.10 35.27
N GLY A 657 3.69 -24.85 34.57
CA GLY A 657 3.30 -26.13 33.97
C GLY A 657 3.14 -27.27 35.00
N GLY A 658 3.92 -27.25 36.07
CA GLY A 658 3.93 -28.31 37.09
C GLY A 658 2.57 -28.58 37.73
N PRO A 659 1.84 -27.56 38.23
CA PRO A 659 0.48 -27.71 38.75
C PRO A 659 -0.53 -28.30 37.74
N LEU A 660 -0.22 -28.27 36.44
CA LEU A 660 -1.05 -28.81 35.36
C LEU A 660 -0.55 -30.17 34.84
N ASN A 661 0.43 -30.79 35.51
CA ASN A 661 1.14 -31.99 35.05
C ASN A 661 1.77 -31.82 33.64
N GLN A 662 2.26 -30.62 33.33
CA GLN A 662 3.00 -30.31 32.11
C GLN A 662 4.50 -30.18 32.42
N THR A 663 5.35 -30.60 31.47
CA THR A 663 6.81 -30.58 31.60
C THR A 663 7.45 -29.82 30.45
N GLY A 664 8.71 -29.42 30.62
CA GLY A 664 9.48 -28.67 29.62
C GLY A 664 9.53 -29.35 28.25
N ALA A 665 9.91 -28.57 27.22
CA ALA A 665 9.99 -29.01 25.83
C ALA A 665 11.43 -29.14 25.30
N ARG A 666 12.45 -28.82 26.11
CA ARG A 666 13.83 -28.88 25.66
C ARG A 666 14.35 -30.31 25.61
N THR A 667 14.83 -30.72 24.44
CA THR A 667 15.40 -32.06 24.19
C THR A 667 16.93 -32.10 24.38
N ASP A 668 17.59 -30.94 24.45
CA ASP A 668 19.03 -30.80 24.66
C ASP A 668 19.46 -30.95 26.14
N GLY A 669 18.50 -31.08 27.05
CA GLY A 669 18.74 -31.27 28.48
C GLY A 669 19.12 -30.01 29.25
N LEU A 670 19.14 -28.83 28.62
CA LEU A 670 19.46 -27.57 29.30
C LEU A 670 18.28 -27.06 30.14
N ASN A 671 18.57 -26.54 31.33
CA ASN A 671 17.62 -25.76 32.12
C ASN A 671 18.03 -24.28 32.07
N LEU A 672 17.43 -23.51 31.17
CA LEU A 672 17.81 -22.12 30.93
C LEU A 672 17.54 -21.20 32.13
N ILE A 673 16.62 -21.57 33.02
CA ILE A 673 16.37 -20.80 34.26
C ILE A 673 17.58 -20.92 35.19
N GLU A 674 18.14 -22.13 35.35
CA GLU A 674 19.34 -22.35 36.15
C GLU A 674 20.58 -21.74 35.47
N GLU A 675 20.70 -21.82 34.15
CA GLU A 675 21.79 -21.18 33.41
C GLU A 675 21.74 -19.65 33.52
N ALA A 676 20.54 -19.05 33.46
CA ALA A 676 20.38 -17.62 33.68
C ALA A 676 20.87 -17.18 35.07
N GLN A 677 20.56 -17.95 36.11
CA GLN A 677 21.07 -17.68 37.47
C GLN A 677 22.60 -17.71 37.53
N LYS A 678 23.25 -18.65 36.81
CA LYS A 678 24.72 -18.70 36.69
C LYS A 678 25.28 -17.48 35.96
N LEU A 679 24.53 -16.93 34.99
CA LEU A 679 24.85 -15.69 34.29
C LEU A 679 24.51 -14.41 35.10
N GLY A 680 24.12 -14.57 36.37
CA GLY A 680 23.85 -13.48 37.31
C GLY A 680 22.43 -12.93 37.27
N TYR A 681 21.50 -13.56 36.54
CA TYR A 681 20.10 -13.13 36.54
C TYR A 681 19.40 -13.48 37.85
N ARG A 682 18.67 -12.50 38.41
CA ARG A 682 17.63 -12.75 39.40
C ARG A 682 16.36 -13.15 38.66
N VAL A 683 15.88 -14.37 38.93
CA VAL A 683 14.66 -14.90 38.31
C VAL A 683 13.45 -14.47 39.13
N ILE A 684 12.43 -13.91 38.47
CA ILE A 684 11.18 -13.48 39.08
C ILE A 684 9.98 -14.07 38.33
N TYR A 685 8.87 -14.23 39.04
CA TYR A 685 7.68 -14.93 38.55
C TYR A 685 6.37 -14.20 38.81
N THR A 686 6.35 -13.18 39.68
CA THR A 686 5.12 -12.46 40.04
C THR A 686 5.24 -10.95 39.90
N LYS A 687 4.08 -10.29 39.81
CA LYS A 687 3.98 -8.83 39.79
C LYS A 687 4.54 -8.18 41.06
N GLU A 688 4.41 -8.84 42.22
CA GLU A 688 5.00 -8.37 43.48
C GLU A 688 6.52 -8.40 43.45
N GLU A 689 7.11 -9.48 42.90
CA GLU A 689 8.56 -9.59 42.74
C GLU A 689 9.10 -8.55 41.74
N LEU A 690 8.38 -8.31 40.64
CA LEU A 690 8.68 -7.27 39.65
C LEU A 690 8.77 -5.87 40.28
N ALA A 691 7.89 -5.55 41.23
CA ALA A 691 7.90 -4.27 41.93
C ALA A 691 9.14 -4.06 42.82
N THR A 692 9.91 -5.11 43.13
CA THR A 692 11.11 -5.04 43.97
C THR A 692 12.42 -4.83 43.21
N ILE A 693 12.38 -4.78 41.87
CA ILE A 693 13.57 -4.59 41.04
C ILE A 693 14.30 -3.30 41.43
N GLN A 694 15.61 -3.39 41.56
CA GLN A 694 16.52 -2.28 41.86
C GLN A 694 17.39 -1.91 40.64
N ALA A 695 17.92 -0.69 40.65
CA ALA A 695 18.81 -0.20 39.60
C ALA A 695 20.06 -1.08 39.47
N GLY A 696 20.45 -1.39 38.23
CA GLY A 696 21.63 -2.19 37.91
C GLY A 696 21.45 -3.71 38.05
N GLU A 697 20.30 -4.20 38.50
CA GLU A 697 20.05 -5.65 38.55
C GLU A 697 19.95 -6.26 37.15
N LYS A 698 20.33 -7.54 37.04
CA LYS A 698 20.11 -8.38 35.86
C LYS A 698 18.89 -9.26 36.12
N ILE A 699 17.84 -9.17 35.31
CA ILE A 699 16.52 -9.78 35.62
C ILE A 699 16.08 -10.74 34.51
N LEU A 700 15.62 -11.93 34.91
CA LEU A 700 14.85 -12.83 34.05
C LEU A 700 13.44 -12.98 34.65
N GLY A 701 12.44 -12.37 34.03
CA GLY A 701 11.03 -12.53 34.40
C GLY A 701 10.37 -13.61 33.57
N VAL A 702 9.86 -14.65 34.22
CA VAL A 702 9.11 -15.73 33.58
C VAL A 702 7.70 -15.71 34.16
N PHE A 703 6.72 -15.33 33.35
CA PHE A 703 5.36 -15.02 33.84
C PHE A 703 4.27 -15.93 33.30
N GLY A 704 4.58 -16.82 32.35
CA GLY A 704 3.62 -17.73 31.74
C GLY A 704 4.25 -19.06 31.33
N TRP A 705 3.41 -20.08 31.16
CA TRP A 705 3.85 -21.38 30.67
C TRP A 705 4.21 -21.33 29.18
N GLU A 706 3.30 -20.77 28.37
CA GLU A 706 3.49 -20.40 26.97
C GLU A 706 3.46 -18.87 26.89
N ASP A 707 2.27 -18.26 26.73
CA ASP A 707 2.09 -16.81 26.74
C ASP A 707 1.60 -16.30 28.11
N THR A 708 1.49 -14.98 28.29
CA THR A 708 0.82 -14.41 29.48
C THR A 708 -0.70 -14.30 29.34
N TYR A 709 -1.24 -14.68 28.18
CA TYR A 709 -2.65 -14.59 27.81
C TYR A 709 -3.14 -15.85 27.05
N ASN A 710 -4.43 -15.92 26.69
CA ASN A 710 -5.03 -17.01 25.94
C ASN A 710 -5.74 -16.46 24.68
N SER A 711 -5.09 -16.51 23.52
CA SER A 711 -5.55 -15.90 22.26
C SER A 711 -6.59 -16.71 21.46
N ILE A 712 -7.31 -17.64 22.09
CA ILE A 712 -8.41 -18.35 21.41
C ILE A 712 -9.68 -17.48 21.37
N THR A 713 -10.67 -17.85 20.56
CA THR A 713 -11.94 -17.11 20.46
C THR A 713 -12.66 -16.97 21.80
N GLU A 714 -13.47 -15.93 21.99
CA GLU A 714 -14.23 -15.69 23.23
C GLU A 714 -15.12 -16.86 23.60
N GLU A 715 -15.71 -17.54 22.62
CA GLU A 715 -16.54 -18.73 22.83
C GLU A 715 -15.75 -19.88 23.45
N LEU A 716 -14.53 -20.08 22.97
CA LEU A 716 -13.66 -21.12 23.48
C LEU A 716 -13.11 -20.76 24.87
N LEU A 717 -12.81 -19.48 25.12
CA LEU A 717 -12.46 -19.02 26.46
C LEU A 717 -13.59 -19.29 27.46
N ALA A 718 -14.82 -18.88 27.12
CA ALA A 718 -16.00 -19.07 27.96
C ALA A 718 -16.28 -20.56 28.22
N SER A 719 -16.26 -21.41 27.19
CA SER A 719 -16.51 -22.84 27.33
C SER A 719 -15.46 -23.57 28.19
N ARG A 720 -14.23 -23.05 28.25
CA ARG A 720 -13.12 -23.61 29.05
C ARG A 720 -12.98 -22.95 30.42
N GLY A 721 -13.77 -21.92 30.73
CA GLY A 721 -13.65 -21.15 31.97
C GLY A 721 -12.34 -20.35 32.09
N LEU A 722 -11.80 -19.93 30.95
CA LEU A 722 -10.57 -19.13 30.84
C LEU A 722 -10.90 -17.65 30.63
N LYS A 723 -9.92 -16.78 30.92
CA LYS A 723 -9.96 -15.35 30.59
C LYS A 723 -9.01 -15.06 29.43
N ALA A 724 -9.19 -13.92 28.77
CA ALA A 724 -8.26 -13.45 27.75
C ALA A 724 -6.85 -13.27 28.35
N TYR A 725 -6.71 -12.51 29.44
CA TYR A 725 -5.43 -12.31 30.13
C TYR A 725 -5.24 -13.21 31.37
N GLY A 726 -4.03 -13.74 31.53
CA GLY A 726 -3.64 -14.71 32.57
C GLY A 726 -3.89 -16.17 32.19
N GLN A 727 -3.10 -17.10 32.73
CA GLN A 727 -3.17 -18.53 32.42
C GLN A 727 -3.32 -19.40 33.69
N PRO A 728 -3.77 -20.66 33.58
CA PRO A 728 -3.72 -21.59 34.71
C PRO A 728 -2.29 -21.68 35.27
N GLY A 729 -2.13 -21.49 36.58
CA GLY A 729 -0.82 -21.38 37.24
C GLY A 729 -0.34 -19.93 37.46
N ASN A 730 -0.82 -18.96 36.67
CA ASN A 730 -0.62 -17.53 36.90
C ASN A 730 -1.81 -16.71 36.41
N LEU A 731 -2.81 -16.52 37.28
CA LEU A 731 -4.07 -15.84 36.91
C LEU A 731 -3.95 -14.30 36.83
N ASN A 732 -2.82 -13.74 37.25
CA ASN A 732 -2.59 -12.30 37.28
C ASN A 732 -1.12 -11.97 36.99
N PRO A 733 -0.60 -12.32 35.79
CA PRO A 733 0.75 -11.95 35.40
C PRO A 733 0.86 -10.41 35.26
N PRO A 734 2.07 -9.84 35.38
CA PRO A 734 2.28 -8.43 35.05
C PRO A 734 2.01 -8.17 33.57
N ASP A 735 1.33 -7.07 33.25
CA ASP A 735 1.17 -6.62 31.86
C ASP A 735 2.44 -5.94 31.31
N VAL A 736 2.51 -5.69 30.00
CA VAL A 736 3.69 -5.05 29.37
C VAL A 736 4.00 -3.67 29.94
N GLY A 737 3.00 -2.95 30.44
CA GLY A 737 3.21 -1.69 31.15
C GLY A 737 3.91 -1.89 32.48
N ASP A 738 3.48 -2.86 33.28
CA ASP A 738 4.13 -3.23 34.54
C ASP A 738 5.58 -3.69 34.27
N MET A 739 5.77 -4.51 33.23
CA MET A 739 7.09 -5.00 32.80
C MET A 739 8.00 -3.85 32.39
N LEU A 740 7.52 -2.90 31.57
CA LEU A 740 8.30 -1.72 31.17
C LEU A 740 8.69 -0.86 32.38
N GLU A 741 7.78 -0.66 33.32
CA GLU A 741 8.09 0.09 34.54
C GLU A 741 9.19 -0.59 35.36
N GLY A 742 9.12 -1.92 35.51
CA GLY A 742 10.16 -2.73 36.15
C GLY A 742 11.51 -2.63 35.43
N ALA A 743 11.53 -2.73 34.10
CA ALA A 743 12.74 -2.60 33.30
C ALA A 743 13.38 -1.22 33.45
N LEU A 744 12.58 -0.15 33.37
CA LEU A 744 13.08 1.22 33.54
C LEU A 744 13.71 1.43 34.93
N ARG A 745 13.19 0.79 36.00
CA ARG A 745 13.85 0.82 37.32
C ARG A 745 15.25 0.22 37.28
N ALA A 746 15.47 -0.84 36.51
CA ALA A 746 16.76 -1.50 36.37
C ALA A 746 17.77 -0.67 35.54
N VAL A 747 17.31 -0.02 34.46
CA VAL A 747 18.23 0.55 33.43
C VAL A 747 18.29 2.07 33.37
N LYS A 748 17.40 2.82 34.04
CA LYS A 748 17.37 4.29 33.96
C LYS A 748 18.68 5.00 34.33
N ASP A 749 19.50 4.37 35.17
CA ASP A 749 20.77 4.91 35.67
C ASP A 749 21.98 4.34 34.91
N ALA A 750 21.76 3.62 33.79
CA ALA A 750 22.82 3.05 32.97
C ALA A 750 23.71 4.17 32.36
N PRO A 751 25.05 4.09 32.51
CA PRO A 751 25.95 5.21 32.22
C PRO A 751 25.98 5.64 30.75
N ASN A 752 25.76 4.70 29.82
CA ASN A 752 25.77 4.96 28.38
C ASN A 752 24.36 5.05 27.77
N GLY A 753 23.32 5.03 28.63
CA GLY A 753 21.92 4.92 28.22
C GLY A 753 21.48 3.48 27.96
N PHE A 754 20.29 3.34 27.37
CA PHE A 754 19.65 2.04 27.16
C PHE A 754 18.90 1.94 25.83
N PHE A 755 18.59 0.70 25.44
CA PHE A 755 17.66 0.36 24.38
C PHE A 755 16.68 -0.71 24.86
N ILE A 756 15.39 -0.39 24.83
CA ILE A 756 14.31 -1.31 25.20
C ILE A 756 13.55 -1.71 23.94
N VAL A 757 13.39 -3.01 23.74
CA VAL A 757 12.49 -3.60 22.76
C VAL A 757 11.37 -4.30 23.53
N LEU A 758 10.14 -3.88 23.28
CA LEU A 758 8.95 -4.38 23.96
C LEU A 758 7.91 -4.78 22.92
N GLU A 759 7.37 -5.98 23.05
CA GLU A 759 6.32 -6.51 22.18
C GLU A 759 5.04 -6.78 22.97
N GLU A 760 3.91 -6.31 22.43
CA GLU A 760 2.57 -6.71 22.86
C GLU A 760 1.96 -7.63 21.80
N GLU A 761 2.40 -8.89 21.82
CA GLU A 761 1.97 -9.94 20.88
C GLU A 761 0.44 -10.17 20.87
N GLY A 762 -0.23 -9.86 21.99
CA GLY A 762 -1.68 -9.98 22.06
C GLY A 762 -2.43 -9.13 21.02
N THR A 763 -1.86 -8.01 20.55
CA THR A 763 -2.51 -7.22 19.49
C THR A 763 -2.48 -7.88 18.12
N ASP A 764 -1.72 -8.96 17.93
CA ASP A 764 -1.77 -9.81 16.74
C ASP A 764 -2.62 -11.07 16.97
N ASN A 765 -2.28 -11.84 18.02
CA ASN A 765 -2.86 -13.18 18.14
C ASN A 765 -4.36 -13.18 18.45
N PHE A 766 -4.86 -12.19 19.21
CA PHE A 766 -6.29 -12.09 19.48
C PHE A 766 -7.08 -11.78 18.19
N PRO A 767 -6.71 -10.77 17.39
CA PRO A 767 -7.32 -10.56 16.08
C PRO A 767 -7.22 -11.73 15.11
N ASN A 768 -6.10 -12.47 15.10
CA ASN A 768 -5.93 -13.65 14.27
C ASN A 768 -6.82 -14.84 14.70
N ALA A 769 -7.47 -14.73 15.86
CA ALA A 769 -8.57 -15.59 16.30
C ALA A 769 -9.95 -14.90 16.26
N ASN A 770 -10.04 -13.68 15.74
CA ASN A 770 -11.21 -12.80 15.76
C ASN A 770 -11.73 -12.52 17.19
N ASN A 771 -10.84 -12.52 18.18
CA ASN A 771 -11.21 -12.25 19.57
C ASN A 771 -11.23 -10.75 19.85
N ALA A 772 -12.36 -10.09 19.61
CA ALA A 772 -12.55 -8.65 19.78
C ALA A 772 -12.28 -8.17 21.22
N SER A 773 -12.68 -8.94 22.23
CA SER A 773 -12.50 -8.53 23.63
C SER A 773 -11.03 -8.55 24.05
N GLY A 774 -10.30 -9.62 23.72
CA GLY A 774 -8.87 -9.74 23.99
C GLY A 774 -8.05 -8.75 23.18
N THR A 775 -8.47 -8.46 21.95
CA THR A 775 -7.89 -7.44 21.07
C THR A 775 -7.92 -6.05 21.72
N ILE A 776 -9.10 -5.61 22.19
CA ILE A 776 -9.26 -4.32 22.89
C ILE A 776 -8.43 -4.29 24.19
N GLU A 777 -8.42 -5.38 24.95
CA GLU A 777 -7.62 -5.49 26.19
C GLU A 777 -6.12 -5.38 25.90
N ALA A 778 -5.60 -6.03 24.86
CA ALA A 778 -4.20 -5.94 24.45
C ALA A 778 -3.82 -4.51 24.02
N ALA A 779 -4.66 -3.83 23.24
CA ALA A 779 -4.42 -2.44 22.85
C ALA A 779 -4.34 -1.49 24.07
N LEU A 780 -5.17 -1.71 25.10
CA LEU A 780 -5.11 -0.94 26.35
C LEU A 780 -3.84 -1.23 27.18
N ARG A 781 -3.31 -2.45 27.13
CA ARG A 781 -2.02 -2.80 27.76
C ARG A 781 -0.84 -2.13 27.04
N ALA A 782 -0.85 -2.12 25.70
CA ALA A 782 0.12 -1.35 24.90
C ALA A 782 0.02 0.16 25.20
N ASP A 783 -1.19 0.71 25.27
CA ASP A 783 -1.41 2.13 25.59
C ASP A 783 -0.86 2.51 26.97
N LYS A 784 -1.04 1.65 27.97
CA LYS A 784 -0.46 1.83 29.30
C LYS A 784 1.07 1.89 29.24
N ALA A 785 1.73 1.01 28.48
CA ALA A 785 3.18 1.03 28.30
C ALA A 785 3.66 2.33 27.62
N ILE A 786 2.94 2.79 26.59
CA ILE A 786 3.19 4.09 25.94
C ILE A 786 3.11 5.23 26.95
N GLY A 787 2.08 5.25 27.81
CA GLY A 787 1.92 6.25 28.87
C GLY A 787 3.09 6.26 29.86
N ILE A 788 3.60 5.08 30.23
CA ILE A 788 4.77 4.93 31.10
C ILE A 788 6.03 5.48 30.43
N ALA A 789 6.27 5.15 29.16
CA ALA A 789 7.41 5.68 28.39
C ALA A 789 7.33 7.22 28.23
N GLN A 790 6.14 7.76 27.93
CA GLN A 790 5.94 9.20 27.85
C GLN A 790 6.19 9.90 29.21
N ASN A 791 5.75 9.30 30.31
CA ASN A 791 6.03 9.82 31.65
C ASN A 791 7.52 9.79 31.99
N PHE A 792 8.25 8.76 31.55
CA PHE A 792 9.70 8.70 31.67
C PHE A 792 10.39 9.83 30.89
N ILE A 793 9.99 10.06 29.64
CA ILE A 793 10.54 11.13 28.79
C ILE A 793 10.31 12.52 29.42
N ARG A 794 9.10 12.77 29.93
CA ARG A 794 8.76 14.08 30.50
C ARG A 794 9.43 14.36 31.84
N ASN A 795 9.59 13.34 32.68
CA ASN A 795 9.94 13.54 34.09
C ASN A 795 11.33 12.99 34.47
N VAL A 796 11.96 12.18 33.63
CA VAL A 796 13.22 11.49 33.96
C VAL A 796 14.32 11.79 32.95
N ASP A 797 14.15 11.44 31.67
CA ASP A 797 15.18 11.70 30.64
C ASP A 797 14.59 12.18 29.29
N PRO A 798 14.72 13.48 28.96
CA PRO A 798 14.24 14.03 27.69
C PRO A 798 15.03 13.54 26.46
N ASN A 799 16.17 12.86 26.65
CA ASN A 799 17.00 12.31 25.57
C ASN A 799 16.59 10.87 25.22
N THR A 800 15.28 10.62 25.16
CA THR A 800 14.72 9.30 24.87
C THR A 800 13.72 9.42 23.74
N LEU A 801 13.85 8.55 22.74
CA LEU A 801 12.84 8.32 21.70
C LEU A 801 11.89 7.23 22.20
N LEU A 802 10.60 7.49 22.11
CA LEU A 802 9.56 6.46 22.10
C LEU A 802 9.06 6.31 20.66
N ILE A 803 9.06 5.09 20.14
CA ILE A 803 8.59 4.77 18.80
C ILE A 803 7.71 3.52 18.83
N THR A 804 6.58 3.57 18.12
CA THR A 804 5.69 2.43 17.87
C THR A 804 5.68 2.07 16.40
N ALA A 805 5.78 0.78 16.11
CA ALA A 805 5.57 0.21 14.79
C ALA A 805 4.86 -1.15 14.92
N ALA A 806 4.29 -1.60 13.83
CA ALA A 806 3.66 -2.91 13.66
C ALA A 806 4.17 -3.49 12.35
N ASP A 807 4.13 -4.80 12.20
CA ASP A 807 4.44 -5.49 10.94
C ASP A 807 3.26 -5.40 9.96
N SER A 808 2.04 -5.49 10.49
CA SER A 808 0.80 -5.63 9.72
C SER A 808 -0.46 -5.19 10.50
N GLU A 809 -1.65 -5.31 9.89
CA GLU A 809 -2.94 -5.26 10.58
C GLU A 809 -3.52 -6.68 10.69
N ALA A 810 -3.70 -7.18 11.91
CA ALA A 810 -4.24 -8.51 12.15
C ALA A 810 -5.78 -8.53 12.06
N GLY A 811 -6.32 -9.51 11.32
CA GLY A 811 -7.76 -9.78 11.17
C GLY A 811 -8.59 -8.75 10.37
N GLY A 812 -8.03 -7.58 10.02
CA GLY A 812 -8.72 -6.53 9.28
C GLY A 812 -9.92 -5.99 10.07
N LEU A 813 -9.68 -5.59 11.33
CA LEU A 813 -10.68 -5.15 12.28
C LEU A 813 -11.38 -3.86 11.84
N GLN A 814 -12.71 -3.83 11.92
CA GLN A 814 -13.50 -2.62 11.71
C GLN A 814 -14.53 -2.40 12.81
N VAL A 815 -14.74 -1.13 13.20
CA VAL A 815 -15.69 -0.73 14.24
C VAL A 815 -16.99 -0.26 13.60
N TRP A 816 -18.12 -0.87 14.00
CA TRP A 816 -19.42 -0.56 13.41
C TRP A 816 -20.54 -0.32 14.43
N GLN A 817 -21.42 0.62 14.10
CA GLN A 817 -22.70 0.86 14.75
C GLN A 817 -23.83 0.97 13.71
N PRO A 818 -25.05 0.52 14.02
CA PRO A 818 -26.21 0.69 13.15
C PRO A 818 -26.59 2.17 12.94
N THR A 819 -27.07 2.50 11.74
CA THR A 819 -27.33 3.84 11.17
C THR A 819 -28.58 4.56 11.74
N PRO A 820 -28.87 5.82 11.31
CA PRO A 820 -28.86 7.02 12.13
C PRO A 820 -30.12 7.23 13.01
N PHE A 821 -30.00 8.08 14.05
CA PHE A 821 -30.98 8.43 15.11
C PHE A 821 -31.16 7.45 16.27
N ALA A 822 -30.42 6.34 16.30
CA ALA A 822 -30.36 5.45 17.46
C ALA A 822 -28.90 5.41 17.96
N PRO A 823 -28.65 5.49 19.29
CA PRO A 823 -27.30 5.46 19.85
C PRO A 823 -26.67 4.06 19.75
N GLY A 824 -26.46 3.54 18.54
CA GLY A 824 -25.92 2.20 18.31
C GLY A 824 -26.80 1.06 18.82
N PHE A 825 -26.17 -0.08 19.14
CA PHE A 825 -26.86 -1.25 19.67
C PHE A 825 -27.40 -1.02 21.09
N PRO A 826 -28.51 -1.68 21.48
CA PRO A 826 -29.06 -1.52 22.83
C PRO A 826 -28.16 -2.15 23.90
N ASP A 827 -28.30 -1.69 25.14
CA ASP A 827 -27.68 -2.33 26.33
C ASP A 827 -28.28 -3.70 26.66
N THR A 828 -29.48 -3.98 26.16
CA THR A 828 -30.12 -5.28 26.34
C THR A 828 -29.53 -6.28 25.33
N PRO A 829 -29.05 -7.46 25.78
CA PRO A 829 -28.55 -8.47 24.87
C PRO A 829 -29.56 -8.85 23.79
N LEU A 830 -29.09 -8.97 22.55
CA LEU A 830 -29.89 -9.36 21.39
C LEU A 830 -30.04 -10.88 21.33
N SER A 831 -31.23 -11.35 20.96
CA SER A 831 -31.51 -12.79 20.81
C SER A 831 -30.81 -13.44 19.61
N THR A 832 -30.26 -12.64 18.70
CA THR A 832 -29.56 -13.06 17.49
C THR A 832 -28.32 -12.20 17.28
N THR A 833 -27.28 -12.80 16.73
CA THR A 833 -26.04 -12.10 16.34
C THR A 833 -26.30 -11.22 15.11
N PRO A 834 -25.97 -9.92 15.15
CA PRO A 834 -26.01 -9.06 13.98
C PRO A 834 -24.99 -9.52 12.93
N THR A 835 -25.31 -9.28 11.65
CA THR A 835 -24.44 -9.61 10.51
C THR A 835 -24.37 -8.45 9.54
N LEU A 836 -23.24 -8.32 8.86
CA LEU A 836 -23.02 -7.41 7.74
C LEU A 836 -23.00 -8.19 6.42
N ASN A 837 -23.62 -7.64 5.39
CA ASN A 837 -23.51 -8.23 4.05
C ASN A 837 -22.12 -7.88 3.51
N ALA A 838 -21.38 -8.86 3.02
CA ALA A 838 -20.07 -8.67 2.40
C ALA A 838 -20.08 -9.24 0.99
N ASN A 839 -19.46 -8.48 0.07
CA ASN A 839 -19.30 -8.80 -1.35
C ASN A 839 -20.63 -9.26 -2.00
N PRO A 840 -21.64 -8.37 -2.06
CA PRO A 840 -22.95 -8.70 -2.59
C PRO A 840 -22.90 -8.90 -4.11
N THR A 841 -23.66 -9.88 -4.62
CA THR A 841 -23.82 -10.10 -6.06
C THR A 841 -25.29 -10.05 -6.48
N ASN A 842 -25.56 -10.14 -7.78
CA ASN A 842 -26.92 -10.23 -8.31
C ASN A 842 -27.65 -11.56 -7.95
N VAL A 843 -26.95 -12.51 -7.33
CA VAL A 843 -27.52 -13.76 -6.82
C VAL A 843 -27.64 -13.68 -5.31
N ALA A 844 -28.82 -13.32 -4.80
CA ALA A 844 -29.06 -13.11 -3.37
C ALA A 844 -28.64 -14.30 -2.46
N SER A 845 -28.71 -15.54 -2.95
CA SER A 845 -28.26 -16.73 -2.18
C SER A 845 -26.73 -16.88 -2.11
N ALA A 846 -25.97 -16.07 -2.84
CA ALA A 846 -24.52 -16.10 -2.85
C ALA A 846 -23.90 -15.11 -1.85
N ASN A 847 -24.62 -14.07 -1.41
CA ASN A 847 -24.11 -13.03 -0.51
C ASN A 847 -23.65 -13.62 0.83
N ALA A 848 -22.49 -13.18 1.32
CA ALA A 848 -21.97 -13.61 2.61
C ALA A 848 -22.47 -12.68 3.73
N ASN A 849 -22.88 -13.29 4.84
CA ASN A 849 -23.32 -12.57 6.04
C ASN A 849 -22.23 -12.70 7.10
N ASN A 850 -21.39 -11.69 7.20
CA ASN A 850 -20.28 -11.62 8.12
C ASN A 850 -20.78 -11.29 9.55
N PRO A 851 -20.63 -12.18 10.54
CA PRO A 851 -21.13 -11.93 11.89
C PRO A 851 -20.27 -10.90 12.63
N LEU A 852 -20.94 -10.03 13.40
CA LEU A 852 -20.25 -9.11 14.30
C LEU A 852 -19.88 -9.78 15.63
N ASP A 853 -18.72 -9.42 16.16
CA ASP A 853 -18.32 -9.75 17.52
C ASP A 853 -18.69 -8.64 18.50
N GLY A 854 -19.21 -9.09 19.63
CA GLY A 854 -19.48 -8.28 20.81
C GLY A 854 -18.61 -8.72 21.98
N VAL A 855 -19.00 -8.33 23.20
CA VAL A 855 -18.26 -8.63 24.44
C VAL A 855 -18.09 -10.13 24.70
N ASN A 856 -18.99 -10.95 24.15
CA ASN A 856 -18.97 -12.41 24.32
C ASN A 856 -18.73 -13.14 22.98
N GLY A 857 -17.99 -12.51 22.05
CA GLY A 857 -17.85 -12.97 20.68
C GLY A 857 -19.16 -12.87 19.91
N ARG A 858 -19.44 -13.87 19.06
CA ARG A 858 -20.62 -13.92 18.19
C ARG A 858 -21.77 -14.76 18.73
N LEU A 859 -21.77 -15.14 20.01
CA LEU A 859 -22.83 -15.97 20.59
C LEU A 859 -24.08 -15.18 20.94
N ALA A 860 -25.24 -15.80 20.67
CA ALA A 860 -26.51 -15.36 21.24
C ALA A 860 -26.67 -15.90 22.68
N PRO A 861 -27.13 -15.08 23.65
CA PRO A 861 -27.52 -13.68 23.49
C PRO A 861 -26.31 -12.74 23.27
N TRP A 862 -26.35 -11.97 22.19
CA TRP A 862 -25.23 -11.15 21.72
C TRP A 862 -25.25 -9.77 22.39
N THR A 863 -24.10 -9.24 22.79
CA THR A 863 -23.99 -7.96 23.48
C THR A 863 -22.87 -7.12 22.87
N GLY A 864 -23.19 -5.92 22.39
CA GLY A 864 -22.19 -4.99 21.84
C GLY A 864 -21.29 -4.40 22.93
N PHE A 865 -20.16 -3.82 22.51
CA PHE A 865 -19.26 -3.08 23.37
C PHE A 865 -19.84 -1.71 23.70
N ARG A 866 -19.82 -1.33 24.97
CA ARG A 866 -20.29 -0.01 25.41
C ARG A 866 -19.22 1.05 25.19
N SER A 867 -19.55 2.08 24.40
CA SER A 867 -18.74 3.29 24.34
C SER A 867 -18.97 4.15 25.59
N GLN A 868 -17.94 4.85 26.05
CA GLN A 868 -18.12 6.01 26.93
C GLN A 868 -18.79 7.15 26.15
N ASP A 869 -19.43 8.05 26.89
CA ASP A 869 -20.13 9.20 26.32
C ASP A 869 -19.16 10.20 25.67
N SER A 870 -19.64 10.89 24.64
CA SER A 870 -18.99 12.07 24.06
C SER A 870 -19.32 13.32 24.88
N PHE A 871 -18.70 14.46 24.54
CA PHE A 871 -19.09 15.77 25.06
C PHE A 871 -20.52 16.15 24.66
N ASP A 872 -21.05 15.57 23.58
CA ASP A 872 -22.36 15.89 23.00
C ASP A 872 -23.46 14.91 23.45
N GLY A 873 -23.09 13.84 24.16
CA GLY A 873 -24.01 12.87 24.75
C GLY A 873 -23.60 11.41 24.57
N ALA A 874 -24.55 10.51 24.83
CA ALA A 874 -24.34 9.07 24.75
C ALA A 874 -24.19 8.59 23.29
N MET A 875 -23.20 7.73 23.05
CA MET A 875 -22.90 7.13 21.74
C MET A 875 -23.48 5.71 21.58
N GLY A 876 -23.83 5.10 22.71
CA GLY A 876 -24.24 3.71 22.90
C GLY A 876 -23.29 2.65 22.30
N ASN A 877 -23.83 1.47 21.96
CA ASN A 877 -23.00 0.27 21.84
C ASN A 877 -22.60 -0.03 20.39
N PHE A 878 -21.46 -0.67 20.19
CA PHE A 878 -20.89 -1.00 18.89
C PHE A 878 -20.49 -2.48 18.80
N GLY A 879 -20.28 -2.96 17.57
CA GLY A 879 -19.74 -4.29 17.29
C GLY A 879 -18.44 -4.20 16.50
N ILE A 880 -17.70 -5.29 16.49
CA ILE A 880 -16.49 -5.46 15.68
C ILE A 880 -16.80 -6.36 14.48
N GLY A 881 -16.48 -5.89 13.29
CA GLY A 881 -16.44 -6.70 12.08
C GLY A 881 -15.02 -7.08 11.71
N TRP A 882 -14.85 -8.21 11.02
CA TRP A 882 -13.54 -8.73 10.63
C TRP A 882 -13.54 -9.07 9.15
N VAL A 883 -12.47 -8.78 8.42
CA VAL A 883 -12.32 -9.33 7.08
C VAL A 883 -12.03 -10.83 7.15
N GLY A 884 -11.16 -11.23 8.09
CA GLY A 884 -10.75 -12.60 8.29
C GLY A 884 -9.85 -12.79 9.50
N THR A 885 -9.06 -13.86 9.48
CA THR A 885 -8.01 -14.20 10.46
C THR A 885 -6.56 -13.96 10.00
N PRO A 886 -6.23 -13.69 8.73
CA PRO A 886 -4.86 -13.35 8.36
C PRO A 886 -4.49 -11.91 8.69
N ASP A 887 -3.21 -11.61 8.49
CA ASP A 887 -2.67 -10.26 8.48
C ASP A 887 -2.87 -9.57 7.13
N PHE A 888 -2.99 -8.24 7.18
CA PHE A 888 -3.27 -7.38 6.04
C PHE A 888 -2.29 -6.18 6.00
N PRO A 889 -1.86 -5.72 4.82
CA PRO A 889 -1.04 -4.53 4.67
C PRO A 889 -1.88 -3.27 4.53
N GLY A 890 -1.24 -2.12 4.77
CA GLY A 890 -1.70 -0.83 4.25
C GLY A 890 -2.38 0.08 5.27
N ASN A 891 -2.99 -0.46 6.33
CA ASN A 891 -3.64 0.32 7.40
C ASN A 891 -2.77 0.64 8.61
N THR A 892 -1.60 0.03 8.71
CA THR A 892 -0.68 0.21 9.81
C THR A 892 -0.13 1.65 9.84
N ILE A 893 0.06 2.18 11.05
CA ILE A 893 0.70 3.49 11.25
C ILE A 893 1.79 3.42 12.31
N ALA A 894 2.88 4.15 12.08
CA ALA A 894 3.91 4.35 13.09
C ALA A 894 3.69 5.67 13.81
N LYS A 895 4.08 5.74 15.09
CA LYS A 895 4.07 6.99 15.86
C LYS A 895 5.34 7.17 16.67
N THR A 896 5.74 8.41 16.90
CA THR A 896 6.91 8.75 17.73
C THR A 896 6.61 9.84 18.74
N TYR A 897 7.39 9.85 19.83
CA TYR A 897 7.35 10.85 20.91
C TYR A 897 8.76 11.06 21.49
N GLY A 898 9.12 12.31 21.79
CA GLY A 898 10.40 12.64 22.43
C GLY A 898 11.52 12.96 21.44
N MET A 899 12.75 12.56 21.79
CA MET A 899 13.95 12.85 20.98
C MET A 899 13.83 12.28 19.57
N ASN A 900 14.21 13.05 18.55
CA ASN A 900 14.16 12.65 17.14
C ASN A 900 12.78 12.21 16.60
N ALA A 901 11.69 12.44 17.33
CA ALA A 901 10.35 12.07 16.89
C ALA A 901 9.98 12.71 15.53
N ASN A 902 10.47 13.92 15.28
CA ASN A 902 10.29 14.66 14.05
C ASN A 902 11.00 14.07 12.82
N LEU A 903 11.80 13.01 12.98
CA LEU A 903 12.40 12.28 11.84
C LEU A 903 11.41 11.31 11.19
N LEU A 904 10.29 10.99 11.85
CA LEU A 904 9.25 10.13 11.28
C LEU A 904 8.55 10.84 10.11
N PRO A 905 8.65 10.34 8.87
CA PRO A 905 7.96 10.94 7.74
C PRO A 905 6.47 10.58 7.76
N SER A 906 5.66 11.31 6.99
CA SER A 906 4.20 11.11 6.91
C SER A 906 3.79 9.80 6.24
N THR A 907 4.65 9.24 5.39
CA THR A 907 4.60 7.88 4.85
C THR A 907 6.02 7.32 4.95
N LEU A 908 6.19 6.13 5.50
CA LEU A 908 7.50 5.53 5.75
C LEU A 908 7.60 4.11 5.18
N ASP A 909 8.77 3.79 4.66
CA ASP A 909 9.17 2.40 4.46
C ASP A 909 9.51 1.75 5.82
N ASN A 910 9.24 0.46 5.99
CA ASN A 910 9.52 -0.26 7.24
C ASN A 910 11.00 -0.19 7.69
N THR A 911 11.95 -0.02 6.76
CA THR A 911 13.38 0.16 7.09
C THR A 911 13.69 1.47 7.82
N GLU A 912 12.83 2.49 7.73
CA GLU A 912 13.04 3.80 8.38
C GLU A 912 12.96 3.72 9.91
N ILE A 913 12.23 2.75 10.46
CA ILE A 913 12.14 2.51 11.92
C ILE A 913 13.55 2.28 12.50
N TYR A 914 14.34 1.40 11.88
CA TYR A 914 15.73 1.17 12.24
C TYR A 914 16.55 2.46 12.17
N LYS A 915 16.43 3.23 11.08
CA LYS A 915 17.26 4.43 10.86
C LYS A 915 17.02 5.49 11.93
N ILE A 916 15.77 5.70 12.34
CA ILE A 916 15.39 6.64 13.40
C ILE A 916 15.93 6.16 14.77
N MET A 917 15.80 4.86 15.07
CA MET A 917 16.37 4.26 16.29
C MET A 917 17.90 4.39 16.31
N TYR A 918 18.56 4.04 15.20
CA TYR A 918 20.02 4.09 15.05
C TYR A 918 20.56 5.50 15.24
N LYS A 919 19.93 6.49 14.58
CA LYS A 919 20.26 7.91 14.75
C LYS A 919 20.13 8.35 16.20
N THR A 920 19.11 7.87 16.91
CA THR A 920 18.90 8.21 18.32
C THR A 920 19.92 7.56 19.24
N LEU A 921 20.20 6.27 19.06
CA LEU A 921 21.15 5.55 19.92
C LEU A 921 22.58 6.07 19.75
N PHE A 922 22.98 6.43 18.53
CA PHE A 922 24.38 6.63 18.18
C PHE A 922 24.73 8.01 17.63
N GLY A 923 23.75 8.86 17.30
CA GLY A 923 23.97 10.22 16.81
C GLY A 923 24.41 10.32 15.34
N VAL A 924 24.56 9.20 14.64
CA VAL A 924 24.96 9.07 13.22
C VAL A 924 24.00 8.18 12.44
N LEU A 925 24.04 8.17 11.11
CA LEU A 925 23.37 7.19 10.26
C LEU A 925 24.43 6.22 9.70
N GLY A 926 24.31 4.92 9.98
CA GLY A 926 25.22 3.88 9.46
C GLY A 926 26.58 3.79 10.17
N ASP A 927 27.53 3.09 9.53
CA ASP A 927 28.86 2.82 10.09
C ASP A 927 29.68 4.12 10.35
N PRO A 928 30.18 4.34 11.58
CA PRO A 928 31.07 5.46 11.88
C PRO A 928 32.48 5.32 11.32
N THR A 929 32.90 4.14 10.85
CA THR A 929 34.23 3.96 10.21
C THR A 929 34.25 4.24 8.71
N ALA A 930 33.08 4.43 8.09
CA ALA A 930 32.97 4.78 6.68
C ALA A 930 33.76 6.06 6.31
N ILE A 931 34.45 6.00 5.18
CA ILE A 931 35.15 7.13 4.56
C ILE A 931 34.11 7.95 3.81
N ARG A 932 33.82 9.16 4.31
CA ARG A 932 32.69 9.98 3.85
C ARG A 932 33.14 11.20 3.06
N GLY A 933 32.52 11.40 1.91
CA GLY A 933 32.55 12.64 1.13
C GLY A 933 31.45 13.62 1.54
N THR A 934 31.30 14.66 0.75
CA THR A 934 30.36 15.76 0.89
C THR A 934 29.26 15.65 -0.18
N ALA A 935 28.60 16.74 -0.55
CA ALA A 935 27.68 16.76 -1.70
C ALA A 935 28.30 17.44 -2.93
N GLY A 936 29.62 17.65 -2.91
CA GLY A 936 30.40 18.15 -4.03
C GLY A 936 31.45 17.12 -4.44
N ASN A 937 32.29 17.48 -5.42
CA ASN A 937 33.28 16.55 -5.97
C ASN A 937 34.38 16.24 -4.96
N ASP A 938 34.47 14.99 -4.55
CA ASP A 938 35.42 14.50 -3.55
C ASP A 938 36.45 13.52 -4.14
N VAL A 939 37.58 13.38 -3.45
CA VAL A 939 38.59 12.34 -3.73
C VAL A 939 38.76 11.49 -2.48
N LEU A 940 38.28 10.26 -2.51
CA LEU A 940 38.29 9.34 -1.38
C LEU A 940 39.25 8.18 -1.64
N ARG A 941 40.01 7.80 -0.60
CA ARG A 941 41.04 6.76 -0.70
C ARG A 941 40.99 5.83 0.48
N GLY A 942 41.01 4.53 0.21
CA GLY A 942 41.00 3.48 1.22
C GLY A 942 42.38 2.94 1.53
N THR A 943 42.37 1.76 2.11
CA THR A 943 43.51 1.06 2.67
C THR A 943 43.77 -0.22 1.87
N ALA A 944 44.39 -1.21 2.50
CA ALA A 944 44.58 -2.54 1.91
C ALA A 944 43.66 -3.58 2.56
N ASN A 945 42.66 -3.13 3.32
CA ASN A 945 41.60 -3.94 3.90
C ASN A 945 40.28 -3.48 3.29
N GLY A 946 39.22 -4.29 3.43
CA GLY A 946 37.89 -3.88 3.01
C GLY A 946 37.42 -2.62 3.74
N ASP A 947 37.15 -1.56 2.97
CA ASP A 947 36.72 -0.25 3.44
C ASP A 947 35.29 0.08 2.96
N THR A 948 34.54 0.88 3.73
CA THR A 948 33.25 1.44 3.32
C THR A 948 33.40 2.90 2.89
N PHE A 949 32.91 3.25 1.70
CA PHE A 949 32.88 4.61 1.16
C PHE A 949 31.45 5.09 1.01
N ILE A 950 31.20 6.33 1.45
CA ILE A 950 29.94 7.03 1.20
C ILE A 950 30.28 8.41 0.66
N ALA A 951 30.32 8.55 -0.66
CA ALA A 951 30.81 9.78 -1.30
C ALA A 951 29.83 10.94 -1.21
N GLY A 952 28.52 10.66 -1.17
CA GLY A 952 27.49 11.67 -1.34
C GLY A 952 27.32 12.01 -2.82
N GLY A 953 26.78 13.19 -3.15
CA GLY A 953 26.61 13.61 -4.55
C GLY A 953 27.84 14.38 -5.06
N GLY A 954 27.97 14.52 -6.38
CA GLY A 954 29.11 15.16 -7.03
C GLY A 954 29.80 14.23 -8.03
N ASP A 955 30.76 14.77 -8.78
CA ASP A 955 31.63 13.95 -9.64
C ASP A 955 32.86 13.50 -8.82
N ASP A 956 32.78 12.32 -8.20
CA ASP A 956 33.77 11.85 -7.24
C ASP A 956 34.85 10.96 -7.86
N ILE A 957 36.00 10.87 -7.20
CA ILE A 957 37.06 9.90 -7.51
C ILE A 957 37.30 9.00 -6.30
N ILE A 958 37.15 7.69 -6.48
CA ILE A 958 37.40 6.70 -5.43
C ILE A 958 38.48 5.72 -5.85
N GLU A 959 39.47 5.59 -4.98
CA GLU A 959 40.49 4.55 -5.03
C GLU A 959 40.35 3.73 -3.74
N ALA A 960 39.54 2.66 -3.77
CA ALA A 960 39.21 1.92 -2.55
C ALA A 960 40.38 1.07 -2.04
N GLY A 961 41.17 0.50 -2.95
CA GLY A 961 42.35 -0.29 -2.60
C GLY A 961 41.99 -1.77 -2.45
N GLU A 962 42.93 -2.58 -1.95
CA GLU A 962 42.72 -4.03 -1.87
C GLU A 962 41.71 -4.41 -0.76
N GLY A 963 41.11 -5.60 -0.87
CA GLY A 963 40.15 -6.14 0.10
C GLY A 963 38.70 -5.96 -0.36
N ASP A 964 37.75 -6.54 0.37
CA ASP A 964 36.33 -6.52 0.02
C ASP A 964 35.70 -5.16 0.39
N ASN A 965 35.67 -4.22 -0.54
CA ASN A 965 35.21 -2.86 -0.32
C ASN A 965 33.71 -2.71 -0.55
N ARG A 966 33.11 -1.72 0.12
CA ARG A 966 31.73 -1.28 -0.14
C ARG A 966 31.73 0.18 -0.54
N ILE A 967 31.19 0.49 -1.70
CA ILE A 967 31.29 1.82 -2.30
C ILE A 967 29.90 2.33 -2.64
N TYR A 968 29.44 3.38 -1.93
CA TYR A 968 28.14 4.01 -2.12
C TYR A 968 28.29 5.44 -2.62
N ILE A 969 27.70 5.73 -3.78
CA ILE A 969 27.81 7.01 -4.48
C ILE A 969 26.43 7.59 -4.72
N GLY A 970 26.27 8.86 -4.39
CA GLY A 970 25.07 9.63 -4.74
C GLY A 970 25.10 10.10 -6.19
N VAL A 971 24.20 11.02 -6.53
CA VAL A 971 24.05 11.52 -7.90
C VAL A 971 25.32 12.23 -8.42
N GLY A 972 25.69 11.99 -9.68
CA GLY A 972 26.84 12.65 -10.34
C GLY A 972 27.59 11.74 -11.31
N ASN A 973 28.74 12.16 -11.85
CA ASN A 973 29.53 11.37 -12.80
C ASN A 973 30.87 10.95 -12.18
N SER A 974 30.84 9.91 -11.35
CA SER A 974 31.99 9.50 -10.54
C SER A 974 32.87 8.44 -11.20
N THR A 975 34.15 8.42 -10.87
CA THR A 975 35.14 7.41 -11.27
C THR A 975 35.52 6.56 -10.06
N ILE A 976 35.32 5.25 -10.16
CA ILE A 976 35.52 4.29 -9.07
C ILE A 976 36.53 3.23 -9.52
N THR A 977 37.57 3.04 -8.72
CA THR A 977 38.44 1.87 -8.77
C THR A 977 38.34 1.16 -7.43
N ALA A 978 37.73 -0.03 -7.42
CA ALA A 978 37.49 -0.78 -6.19
C ALA A 978 38.79 -1.43 -5.72
N GLY A 979 39.28 -2.49 -6.35
CA GLY A 979 40.61 -3.02 -6.03
C GLY A 979 40.76 -4.44 -6.51
N ASN A 980 41.45 -5.32 -5.79
CA ASN A 980 41.09 -6.73 -5.85
C ASN A 980 40.38 -7.09 -4.54
N GLY A 981 39.46 -8.05 -4.58
CA GLY A 981 38.57 -8.40 -3.46
C GLY A 981 37.15 -8.52 -3.98
N ASN A 982 36.25 -9.12 -3.21
CA ASN A 982 34.85 -9.22 -3.60
C ASN A 982 34.16 -7.90 -3.22
N ASP A 983 34.14 -6.96 -4.17
CA ASP A 983 33.71 -5.59 -3.96
C ASP A 983 32.20 -5.43 -4.20
N VAL A 984 31.59 -4.49 -3.46
CA VAL A 984 30.21 -4.05 -3.69
C VAL A 984 30.22 -2.58 -4.09
N VAL A 985 29.77 -2.28 -5.31
CA VAL A 985 29.65 -0.90 -5.81
C VAL A 985 28.18 -0.59 -6.04
N SER A 986 27.67 0.44 -5.39
CA SER A 986 26.30 0.94 -5.56
C SER A 986 26.32 2.44 -5.84
N THR A 987 25.71 2.83 -6.96
CA THR A 987 25.66 4.23 -7.41
C THR A 987 24.23 4.66 -7.70
N ASP A 988 23.89 5.91 -7.38
CA ASP A 988 22.64 6.56 -7.80
C ASP A 988 22.66 6.93 -9.30
N ASP A 989 21.77 7.81 -9.75
CA ASP A 989 21.71 8.30 -11.14
C ASP A 989 22.99 9.08 -11.54
N GLY A 990 23.52 8.79 -12.72
CA GLY A 990 24.79 9.34 -13.19
C GLY A 990 25.48 8.57 -14.31
N ASN A 991 26.44 9.21 -14.98
CA ASN A 991 27.33 8.54 -15.95
C ASN A 991 28.62 8.13 -15.24
N HIS A 992 28.64 6.97 -14.59
CA HIS A 992 29.77 6.52 -13.79
C HIS A 992 30.82 5.78 -14.63
N THR A 993 32.08 5.78 -14.18
CA THR A 993 33.12 4.88 -14.68
C THR A 993 33.56 3.98 -13.53
N ILE A 994 33.28 2.68 -13.62
CA ILE A 994 33.50 1.70 -12.55
C ILE A 994 34.51 0.66 -13.04
N ARG A 995 35.52 0.39 -12.22
CA ARG A 995 36.45 -0.71 -12.41
C ARG A 995 36.68 -1.47 -11.10
N THR A 996 36.37 -2.77 -11.06
CA THR A 996 36.53 -3.60 -9.86
C THR A 996 37.69 -4.59 -9.94
N ASN A 997 38.38 -4.67 -11.08
CA ASN A 997 39.57 -5.49 -11.35
C ASN A 997 39.42 -7.00 -11.12
N GLY A 998 39.26 -7.49 -9.90
CA GLY A 998 39.21 -8.92 -9.65
C GLY A 998 38.67 -9.32 -8.28
N GLY A 999 37.87 -10.38 -8.25
CA GLY A 999 37.02 -10.80 -7.14
C GLY A 999 35.62 -11.09 -7.70
N ASP A 1000 34.79 -11.81 -6.93
CA ASP A 1000 33.39 -11.99 -7.31
C ASP A 1000 32.62 -10.72 -6.88
N ASP A 1001 32.43 -9.78 -7.79
CA ASP A 1001 31.97 -8.42 -7.50
C ASP A 1001 30.46 -8.25 -7.67
N ARG A 1002 29.88 -7.31 -6.94
CA ARG A 1002 28.49 -6.89 -7.10
C ARG A 1002 28.39 -5.41 -7.43
N ILE A 1003 27.94 -5.10 -8.64
CA ILE A 1003 27.84 -3.75 -9.16
C ILE A 1003 26.37 -3.41 -9.42
N SER A 1004 25.88 -2.34 -8.78
CA SER A 1004 24.56 -1.79 -9.02
C SER A 1004 24.64 -0.30 -9.36
N THR A 1005 23.99 0.10 -10.45
CA THR A 1005 24.00 1.50 -10.90
C THR A 1005 22.60 2.05 -11.14
N GLY A 1006 22.43 3.34 -10.85
CA GLY A 1006 21.22 4.08 -11.14
C GLY A 1006 21.03 4.34 -12.63
N ARG A 1007 20.23 5.36 -12.97
CA ARG A 1007 20.00 5.75 -14.37
C ARG A 1007 21.16 6.57 -14.90
N GLY A 1008 21.64 6.25 -16.10
CA GLY A 1008 22.65 7.03 -16.80
C GLY A 1008 23.54 6.17 -17.70
N ASN A 1009 24.35 6.81 -18.51
CA ASN A 1009 25.23 6.14 -19.47
C ASN A 1009 26.56 5.79 -18.79
N SER A 1010 26.56 4.71 -18.01
CA SER A 1010 27.74 4.29 -17.24
C SER A 1010 28.70 3.43 -18.07
N LYS A 1011 29.95 3.31 -17.60
CA LYS A 1011 30.97 2.40 -18.12
C LYS A 1011 31.46 1.50 -16.99
N ILE A 1012 31.33 0.19 -17.16
CA ILE A 1012 31.62 -0.82 -16.14
C ILE A 1012 32.67 -1.80 -16.70
N ASP A 1013 33.69 -2.08 -15.90
CA ASP A 1013 34.75 -3.08 -16.16
C ASP A 1013 34.93 -3.92 -14.88
N ALA A 1014 34.26 -5.07 -14.80
CA ALA A 1014 34.23 -5.86 -13.57
C ALA A 1014 35.51 -6.68 -13.38
N GLY A 1015 36.00 -7.31 -14.45
CA GLY A 1015 37.38 -7.74 -14.56
C GLY A 1015 37.55 -9.26 -14.45
N LYS A 1016 37.82 -9.81 -13.26
CA LYS A 1016 37.99 -11.27 -13.08
C LYS A 1016 37.14 -11.73 -11.92
N GLY A 1017 36.36 -12.78 -12.08
CA GLY A 1017 35.49 -13.32 -11.03
C GLY A 1017 34.10 -13.57 -11.59
N ASN A 1018 33.23 -14.17 -10.80
CA ASN A 1018 31.83 -14.35 -11.17
C ASN A 1018 31.04 -13.14 -10.69
N ASP A 1019 30.85 -12.18 -11.58
CA ASP A 1019 30.34 -10.86 -11.24
C ASP A 1019 28.82 -10.77 -11.40
N ILE A 1020 28.19 -9.94 -10.56
CA ILE A 1020 26.77 -9.62 -10.67
C ILE A 1020 26.62 -8.12 -10.94
N ILE A 1021 26.12 -7.80 -12.14
CA ILE A 1021 25.97 -6.42 -12.61
C ILE A 1021 24.49 -6.12 -12.85
N SER A 1022 23.97 -5.08 -12.19
CA SER A 1022 22.59 -4.63 -12.36
C SER A 1022 22.50 -3.11 -12.58
N VAL A 1023 21.89 -2.73 -13.70
CA VAL A 1023 21.76 -1.34 -14.14
C VAL A 1023 20.26 -1.00 -14.24
N LEU A 1024 19.85 0.16 -13.70
CA LEU A 1024 18.44 0.57 -13.74
C LEU A 1024 18.02 1.17 -15.09
N GLY A 1025 18.97 1.76 -15.85
CA GLY A 1025 18.79 2.15 -17.25
C GLY A 1025 19.78 3.22 -17.75
N GLY A 1026 19.67 3.60 -19.02
CA GLY A 1026 20.64 4.46 -19.72
C GLY A 1026 21.45 3.65 -20.72
N ASN A 1027 22.21 4.29 -21.61
CA ASN A 1027 23.02 3.61 -22.63
C ASN A 1027 24.39 3.26 -22.04
N THR A 1028 24.51 2.07 -21.46
CA THR A 1028 25.65 1.64 -20.66
C THR A 1028 26.63 0.79 -21.46
N VAL A 1029 27.92 0.91 -21.14
CA VAL A 1029 28.97 0.04 -21.68
C VAL A 1029 29.46 -0.88 -20.57
N ILE A 1030 29.24 -2.19 -20.72
CA ILE A 1030 29.59 -3.21 -19.73
C ILE A 1030 30.64 -4.15 -20.33
N ASN A 1031 31.74 -4.33 -19.61
CA ASN A 1031 32.71 -5.40 -19.78
C ASN A 1031 32.71 -6.24 -18.49
N ALA A 1032 32.21 -7.46 -18.57
CA ALA A 1032 32.08 -8.33 -17.39
C ALA A 1032 33.43 -8.99 -17.08
N GLY A 1033 34.04 -9.68 -18.06
CA GLY A 1033 35.45 -10.06 -18.02
C GLY A 1033 35.65 -11.57 -17.95
N GLU A 1034 36.59 -12.04 -17.13
CA GLU A 1034 36.80 -13.48 -16.96
C GLU A 1034 35.91 -14.00 -15.83
N GLY A 1035 35.08 -15.00 -16.06
CA GLY A 1035 34.28 -15.68 -15.04
C GLY A 1035 32.84 -15.85 -15.48
N ARG A 1036 32.01 -16.46 -14.63
CA ARG A 1036 30.61 -16.73 -14.94
C ARG A 1036 29.75 -15.58 -14.45
N ASP A 1037 29.41 -14.67 -15.34
CA ASP A 1037 28.79 -13.41 -14.98
C ASP A 1037 27.27 -13.40 -15.12
N VAL A 1038 26.62 -12.58 -14.30
CA VAL A 1038 25.17 -12.32 -14.35
C VAL A 1038 24.93 -10.84 -14.54
N ILE A 1039 24.41 -10.48 -15.72
CA ILE A 1039 24.25 -9.09 -16.15
C ILE A 1039 22.76 -8.79 -16.39
N ASN A 1040 22.28 -7.71 -15.78
CA ASN A 1040 21.00 -7.08 -16.13
C ASN A 1040 21.25 -5.60 -16.46
N ALA A 1041 21.18 -5.24 -17.74
CA ALA A 1041 21.49 -3.90 -18.22
C ALA A 1041 20.33 -2.89 -18.12
N GLY A 1042 19.11 -3.35 -17.77
CA GLY A 1042 17.95 -2.46 -17.64
C GLY A 1042 17.41 -1.97 -18.99
N ASN A 1043 16.88 -0.74 -19.04
CA ASN A 1043 16.42 -0.15 -20.31
C ASN A 1043 17.49 0.79 -20.88
N GLY A 1044 17.78 0.70 -22.16
CA GLY A 1044 18.84 1.50 -22.78
C GLY A 1044 19.30 0.92 -24.12
N ASN A 1045 20.10 1.67 -24.87
CA ASN A 1045 20.86 1.12 -25.97
C ASN A 1045 22.23 0.69 -25.43
N ASP A 1046 22.32 -0.52 -24.88
CA ASP A 1046 23.49 -0.98 -24.14
C ASP A 1046 24.53 -1.67 -25.02
N THR A 1047 25.80 -1.61 -24.61
CA THR A 1047 26.91 -2.37 -25.21
C THR A 1047 27.51 -3.29 -24.16
N ILE A 1048 27.36 -4.60 -24.33
CA ILE A 1048 27.70 -5.61 -23.33
C ILE A 1048 28.69 -6.60 -23.90
N ARG A 1049 29.73 -6.94 -23.13
CA ARG A 1049 30.65 -8.04 -23.39
C ARG A 1049 30.73 -8.95 -22.16
N GLY A 1050 30.40 -10.23 -22.34
CA GLY A 1050 30.62 -11.28 -21.34
C GLY A 1050 32.12 -11.59 -21.21
N GLU A 1051 32.77 -11.85 -22.35
CA GLU A 1051 34.17 -12.25 -22.50
C GLU A 1051 34.40 -13.76 -22.22
N ASP A 1052 35.05 -14.19 -21.14
CA ASP A 1052 35.36 -15.62 -20.92
C ASP A 1052 34.49 -16.21 -19.79
N GLY A 1053 33.53 -17.09 -20.08
CA GLY A 1053 32.71 -17.79 -19.07
C GLY A 1053 31.32 -18.20 -19.58
N ASP A 1054 30.54 -18.91 -18.76
CA ASP A 1054 29.16 -19.32 -19.11
C ASP A 1054 28.15 -18.24 -18.62
N ASP A 1055 28.01 -17.14 -19.36
CA ASP A 1055 27.35 -15.93 -18.87
C ASP A 1055 25.83 -15.93 -18.99
N VAL A 1056 25.17 -15.14 -18.12
CA VAL A 1056 23.73 -14.87 -18.20
C VAL A 1056 23.50 -13.38 -18.39
N ILE A 1057 23.05 -13.00 -19.58
CA ILE A 1057 22.89 -11.60 -19.97
C ILE A 1057 21.42 -11.27 -20.26
N LEU A 1058 20.86 -10.35 -19.47
CA LEU A 1058 19.58 -9.71 -19.72
C LEU A 1058 19.85 -8.28 -20.21
N ALA A 1059 19.74 -8.06 -21.52
CA ALA A 1059 20.01 -6.75 -22.13
C ALA A 1059 18.85 -5.76 -21.95
N GLY A 1060 17.63 -6.26 -21.68
CA GLY A 1060 16.42 -5.44 -21.51
C GLY A 1060 15.96 -4.73 -22.79
N ASN A 1061 15.22 -3.62 -22.66
CA ASN A 1061 14.65 -2.92 -23.82
C ASN A 1061 15.59 -1.85 -24.37
N GLY A 1062 15.55 -1.65 -25.69
CA GLY A 1062 16.34 -0.69 -26.46
C GLY A 1062 17.14 -1.39 -27.56
N ASN A 1063 17.93 -0.65 -28.34
CA ASN A 1063 18.75 -1.23 -29.40
C ASN A 1063 20.12 -1.61 -28.83
N ASN A 1064 20.28 -2.86 -28.43
CA ASN A 1064 21.46 -3.35 -27.71
C ASN A 1064 22.50 -3.96 -28.66
N SER A 1065 23.76 -3.94 -28.23
CA SER A 1065 24.87 -4.69 -28.85
C SER A 1065 25.50 -5.60 -27.81
N VAL A 1066 25.33 -6.91 -27.96
CA VAL A 1066 25.77 -7.90 -26.98
C VAL A 1066 26.71 -8.91 -27.63
N ASN A 1067 27.81 -9.22 -26.96
CA ASN A 1067 28.73 -10.29 -27.30
C ASN A 1067 28.93 -11.18 -26.06
N GLY A 1068 28.49 -12.44 -26.11
CA GLY A 1068 28.69 -13.44 -25.05
C GLY A 1068 30.18 -13.69 -24.85
N GLY A 1069 30.84 -14.28 -25.85
CA GLY A 1069 32.28 -14.47 -25.85
C GLY A 1069 32.65 -15.94 -25.95
N ASN A 1070 33.49 -16.44 -25.04
CA ASN A 1070 33.82 -17.86 -24.95
C ASN A 1070 33.05 -18.48 -23.79
N GLY A 1071 32.34 -19.59 -24.01
CA GLY A 1071 31.54 -20.30 -23.01
C GLY A 1071 30.13 -20.53 -23.52
N ASN A 1072 29.31 -21.23 -22.75
CA ASN A 1072 27.91 -21.48 -23.12
C ASN A 1072 27.03 -20.35 -22.56
N ASP A 1073 26.78 -19.33 -23.37
CA ASP A 1073 26.15 -18.10 -22.93
C ASP A 1073 24.63 -18.15 -23.05
N ARG A 1074 23.94 -17.46 -22.14
CA ARG A 1074 22.49 -17.26 -22.19
C ARG A 1074 22.16 -15.78 -22.28
N MET A 1075 21.70 -15.34 -23.45
CA MET A 1075 21.35 -13.95 -23.71
C MET A 1075 19.86 -13.77 -23.99
N ILE A 1076 19.24 -12.79 -23.34
CA ILE A 1076 17.85 -12.39 -23.57
C ILE A 1076 17.77 -10.86 -23.71
N ALA A 1077 17.25 -10.41 -24.85
CA ALA A 1077 16.89 -9.02 -25.11
C ALA A 1077 15.36 -8.82 -25.06
N GLY A 1078 14.95 -7.56 -24.93
CA GLY A 1078 13.56 -7.13 -24.84
C GLY A 1078 13.01 -6.63 -26.17
N SER A 1079 12.43 -5.44 -26.16
CA SER A 1079 12.01 -4.74 -27.38
C SER A 1079 13.12 -3.84 -27.93
N GLY A 1080 13.34 -3.82 -29.24
CA GLY A 1080 14.37 -3.01 -29.90
C GLY A 1080 15.03 -3.74 -31.08
N ASN A 1081 15.89 -3.04 -31.81
CA ASN A 1081 16.68 -3.64 -32.90
C ASN A 1081 18.06 -4.00 -32.35
N ASP A 1082 18.24 -5.26 -31.95
CA ASP A 1082 19.41 -5.75 -31.24
C ASP A 1082 20.47 -6.42 -32.17
N ASP A 1083 21.75 -6.32 -31.82
CA ASP A 1083 22.88 -7.05 -32.44
C ASP A 1083 23.51 -7.99 -31.41
N LEU A 1084 23.14 -9.27 -31.46
CA LEU A 1084 23.48 -10.30 -30.47
C LEU A 1084 24.45 -11.33 -31.08
N ARG A 1085 25.55 -11.62 -30.38
CA ARG A 1085 26.59 -12.59 -30.77
C ARG A 1085 26.87 -13.54 -29.63
N GLY A 1086 26.69 -14.85 -29.84
CA GLY A 1086 27.01 -15.90 -28.87
C GLY A 1086 28.52 -16.00 -28.71
N GLY A 1087 29.20 -16.48 -29.73
CA GLY A 1087 30.65 -16.54 -29.76
C GLY A 1087 31.14 -17.97 -29.92
N ALA A 1088 31.87 -18.51 -28.95
CA ALA A 1088 32.32 -19.89 -28.96
C ALA A 1088 31.73 -20.66 -27.79
N GLY A 1089 30.94 -21.69 -28.05
CA GLY A 1089 30.21 -22.49 -27.06
C GLY A 1089 28.81 -22.81 -27.57
N ASP A 1090 28.06 -23.62 -26.83
CA ASP A 1090 26.67 -23.93 -27.16
C ASP A 1090 25.76 -22.82 -26.56
N ASP A 1091 25.43 -21.80 -27.35
CA ASP A 1091 24.80 -20.58 -26.86
C ASP A 1091 23.26 -20.60 -26.93
N PHE A 1092 22.60 -19.85 -26.05
CA PHE A 1092 21.16 -19.57 -26.11
C PHE A 1092 20.92 -18.06 -26.30
N ILE A 1093 20.30 -17.68 -27.41
CA ILE A 1093 19.97 -16.29 -27.73
C ILE A 1093 18.46 -16.13 -27.90
N ASN A 1094 17.85 -15.20 -27.17
CA ASN A 1094 16.47 -14.76 -27.41
C ASN A 1094 16.43 -13.24 -27.62
N ALA A 1095 16.11 -12.80 -28.83
CA ALA A 1095 16.18 -11.39 -29.20
C ALA A 1095 14.90 -10.57 -28.95
N GLY A 1096 13.76 -11.22 -28.64
CA GLY A 1096 12.53 -10.49 -28.32
C GLY A 1096 11.85 -9.82 -29.52
N GLU A 1097 11.43 -8.56 -29.40
CA GLU A 1097 10.69 -7.85 -30.45
C GLU A 1097 11.57 -6.82 -31.15
N GLY A 1098 11.49 -6.71 -32.48
CA GLY A 1098 12.18 -5.73 -33.30
C GLY A 1098 12.96 -6.38 -34.45
N ALA A 1099 13.66 -5.58 -35.26
CA ALA A 1099 14.45 -6.08 -36.38
C ALA A 1099 15.87 -6.39 -35.90
N ASN A 1100 16.11 -7.66 -35.57
CA ASN A 1100 17.31 -8.09 -34.85
C ASN A 1100 18.37 -8.70 -35.78
N THR A 1101 19.63 -8.66 -35.35
CA THR A 1101 20.75 -9.40 -35.95
C THR A 1101 21.30 -10.38 -34.92
N LEU A 1102 21.19 -11.69 -35.20
CA LEU A 1102 21.67 -12.76 -34.34
C LEU A 1102 22.83 -13.50 -35.01
N LYS A 1103 23.88 -13.81 -34.25
CA LYS A 1103 24.97 -14.70 -34.64
C LYS A 1103 25.20 -15.71 -33.52
N GLY A 1104 25.01 -16.99 -33.79
CA GLY A 1104 25.34 -18.08 -32.86
C GLY A 1104 26.85 -18.13 -32.66
N GLY A 1105 27.57 -18.63 -33.67
CA GLY A 1105 29.03 -18.66 -33.68
C GLY A 1105 29.56 -20.08 -33.84
N ASP A 1106 30.51 -20.48 -33.01
CA ASP A 1106 31.05 -21.84 -32.99
C ASP A 1106 30.37 -22.63 -31.87
N GLY A 1107 29.63 -23.70 -32.17
CA GLY A 1107 28.91 -24.51 -31.20
C GLY A 1107 27.51 -24.88 -31.67
N ASN A 1108 26.75 -25.61 -30.86
CA ASN A 1108 25.37 -25.96 -31.18
C ASN A 1108 24.42 -24.93 -30.55
N ASP A 1109 24.07 -23.91 -31.33
CA ASP A 1109 23.39 -22.75 -30.79
C ASP A 1109 21.86 -22.87 -30.83
N THR A 1110 21.17 -22.21 -29.91
CA THR A 1110 19.72 -22.03 -29.91
C THR A 1110 19.38 -20.55 -30.11
N LEU A 1111 18.86 -20.20 -31.28
CA LEU A 1111 18.57 -18.82 -31.68
C LEU A 1111 17.06 -18.60 -31.81
N LEU A 1112 16.50 -17.72 -30.97
CA LEU A 1112 15.10 -17.31 -30.99
C LEU A 1112 15.03 -15.82 -31.37
N ALA A 1113 14.64 -15.52 -32.61
CA ALA A 1113 14.66 -14.15 -33.11
C ALA A 1113 13.43 -13.31 -32.69
N GLY A 1114 12.28 -13.97 -32.50
CA GLY A 1114 11.07 -13.33 -32.01
C GLY A 1114 10.24 -12.66 -33.10
N ALA A 1115 9.85 -11.40 -32.93
CA ALA A 1115 8.96 -10.71 -33.87
C ALA A 1115 9.67 -9.55 -34.56
N GLY A 1116 9.69 -9.53 -35.89
CA GLY A 1116 10.31 -8.47 -36.68
C GLY A 1116 10.98 -9.01 -37.94
N ASP A 1117 11.64 -8.14 -38.70
CA ASP A 1117 12.40 -8.55 -39.88
C ASP A 1117 13.85 -8.83 -39.48
N ASP A 1118 14.17 -10.08 -39.18
CA ASP A 1118 15.44 -10.47 -38.55
C ASP A 1118 16.51 -10.96 -39.53
N ILE A 1119 17.78 -10.82 -39.14
CA ILE A 1119 18.95 -11.40 -39.81
C ILE A 1119 19.63 -12.39 -38.87
N ILE A 1120 19.64 -13.67 -39.25
CA ILE A 1120 20.09 -14.76 -38.36
C ILE A 1120 21.23 -15.53 -39.02
N PHE A 1121 22.35 -15.68 -38.30
CA PHE A 1121 23.47 -16.54 -38.64
C PHE A 1121 23.61 -17.62 -37.57
N GLY A 1122 23.45 -18.90 -37.94
CA GLY A 1122 23.71 -20.05 -37.05
C GLY A 1122 25.20 -20.14 -36.74
N GLY A 1123 25.95 -20.78 -37.63
CA GLY A 1123 27.41 -20.72 -37.61
C GLY A 1123 28.04 -22.07 -37.87
N LEU A 1124 28.98 -22.47 -37.02
CA LEU A 1124 29.57 -23.81 -37.04
C LEU A 1124 28.93 -24.67 -35.96
N GLY A 1125 28.12 -25.66 -36.33
CA GLY A 1125 27.59 -26.65 -35.39
C GLY A 1125 26.20 -27.08 -35.78
N ASP A 1126 25.53 -27.85 -34.92
CA ASP A 1126 24.16 -28.29 -35.15
C ASP A 1126 23.19 -27.30 -34.47
N ASP A 1127 22.77 -26.25 -35.18
CA ASP A 1127 22.01 -25.14 -34.60
C ASP A 1127 20.49 -25.37 -34.60
N THR A 1128 19.79 -24.79 -33.61
CA THR A 1128 18.33 -24.69 -33.57
C THR A 1128 17.90 -23.23 -33.70
N ILE A 1129 17.28 -22.90 -34.84
CA ILE A 1129 16.87 -21.54 -35.18
C ILE A 1129 15.33 -21.46 -35.22
N ASN A 1130 14.76 -20.55 -34.44
CA ASN A 1130 13.37 -20.13 -34.56
C ASN A 1130 13.32 -18.66 -34.95
N ALA A 1131 13.01 -18.43 -36.23
CA ALA A 1131 12.97 -17.08 -36.79
C ALA A 1131 11.72 -16.28 -36.42
N GLY A 1132 10.74 -16.92 -35.76
CA GLY A 1132 9.52 -16.25 -35.34
C GLY A 1132 8.75 -15.61 -36.50
N THR A 1133 8.19 -14.42 -36.30
CA THR A 1133 7.28 -13.77 -37.26
C THR A 1133 7.94 -12.58 -37.94
N GLY A 1134 7.66 -12.36 -39.22
CA GLY A 1134 8.17 -11.22 -40.00
C GLY A 1134 8.84 -11.68 -41.29
N THR A 1135 9.67 -10.84 -41.90
CA THR A 1135 10.44 -11.16 -43.11
C THR A 1135 11.91 -11.40 -42.75
N ASN A 1136 12.30 -12.66 -42.58
CA ASN A 1136 13.61 -13.00 -42.02
C ASN A 1136 14.62 -13.43 -43.10
N THR A 1137 15.89 -13.14 -42.86
CA THR A 1137 17.03 -13.67 -43.64
C THR A 1137 17.85 -14.60 -42.75
N ILE A 1138 17.91 -15.89 -43.10
CA ILE A 1138 18.57 -16.91 -42.29
C ILE A 1138 19.72 -17.54 -43.08
N ASN A 1139 20.91 -17.55 -42.48
CA ASN A 1139 22.01 -18.39 -42.88
C ASN A 1139 22.34 -19.36 -41.74
N ALA A 1140 21.88 -20.60 -41.84
CA ALA A 1140 22.06 -21.58 -40.77
C ALA A 1140 23.51 -22.05 -40.62
N GLY A 1141 24.39 -21.77 -41.60
CA GLY A 1141 25.78 -22.22 -41.53
C GLY A 1141 25.97 -23.70 -41.87
N SER A 1142 27.04 -24.30 -41.34
CA SER A 1142 27.35 -25.73 -41.51
C SER A 1142 26.59 -26.59 -40.49
N GLY A 1143 26.70 -27.92 -40.58
CA GLY A 1143 26.09 -28.82 -39.59
C GLY A 1143 24.61 -29.18 -39.84
N ASN A 1144 24.03 -29.94 -38.91
CA ASN A 1144 22.67 -30.48 -38.98
C ASN A 1144 21.68 -29.54 -38.29
N ASN A 1145 21.22 -28.52 -39.00
CA ASN A 1145 20.44 -27.45 -38.40
C ASN A 1145 18.94 -27.77 -38.33
N VAL A 1146 18.26 -27.26 -37.29
CA VAL A 1146 16.81 -27.26 -37.16
C VAL A 1146 16.29 -25.83 -37.32
N ILE A 1147 15.50 -25.58 -38.37
CA ILE A 1147 14.96 -24.25 -38.67
C ILE A 1147 13.44 -24.27 -38.54
N ILE A 1148 12.90 -23.47 -37.63
CA ILE A 1148 11.46 -23.26 -37.41
C ILE A 1148 11.05 -21.94 -38.05
N SER A 1149 10.18 -22.04 -39.05
CA SER A 1149 9.74 -20.91 -39.89
C SER A 1149 8.25 -20.62 -39.65
N ARG A 1150 7.93 -19.37 -39.30
CA ARG A 1150 6.54 -18.89 -39.08
C ARG A 1150 6.22 -17.61 -39.89
N GLY A 1151 7.20 -17.03 -40.58
CA GLY A 1151 7.10 -15.79 -41.36
C GLY A 1151 7.41 -15.96 -42.85
N ILE A 1152 7.79 -14.87 -43.52
CA ILE A 1152 8.35 -14.89 -44.88
C ILE A 1152 9.86 -15.00 -44.77
N ASP A 1153 10.39 -16.21 -44.88
CA ASP A 1153 11.78 -16.49 -44.53
C ASP A 1153 12.63 -16.80 -45.77
N ASP A 1154 13.74 -16.09 -45.98
CA ASP A 1154 14.78 -16.44 -46.95
C ASP A 1154 15.89 -17.24 -46.23
N ILE A 1155 15.85 -18.56 -46.42
CA ILE A 1155 16.71 -19.52 -45.72
C ILE A 1155 17.82 -20.02 -46.65
N THR A 1156 19.06 -19.92 -46.20
CA THR A 1156 20.24 -20.54 -46.80
C THR A 1156 20.88 -21.51 -45.81
N VAL A 1157 21.11 -22.74 -46.25
CA VAL A 1157 21.85 -23.76 -45.50
C VAL A 1157 23.07 -24.23 -46.27
N SER A 1158 24.10 -24.70 -45.56
CA SER A 1158 25.19 -25.45 -46.17
C SER A 1158 24.70 -26.80 -46.73
N ARG A 1159 25.50 -27.39 -47.63
CA ARG A 1159 25.19 -28.67 -48.30
C ARG A 1159 25.88 -29.88 -47.65
N ASP A 1160 26.52 -29.69 -46.50
CA ASP A 1160 27.34 -30.69 -45.81
C ASP A 1160 26.66 -31.38 -44.62
N GLY A 1161 25.50 -30.90 -44.17
CA GLY A 1161 24.71 -31.48 -43.08
C GLY A 1161 23.29 -31.89 -43.49
N MET A 1162 22.63 -32.64 -42.60
CA MET A 1162 21.23 -33.04 -42.70
C MET A 1162 20.36 -32.07 -41.90
N ASN A 1163 19.74 -31.11 -42.59
CA ASN A 1163 18.94 -30.07 -41.96
C ASN A 1163 17.47 -30.48 -41.84
N ARG A 1164 16.78 -29.96 -40.82
CA ARG A 1164 15.34 -30.10 -40.61
C ARG A 1164 14.65 -28.74 -40.72
N PHE A 1165 13.63 -28.64 -41.55
CA PHE A 1165 12.81 -27.44 -41.71
C PHE A 1165 11.40 -27.67 -41.15
N ASP A 1166 11.05 -27.01 -40.05
CA ASP A 1166 9.74 -27.08 -39.44
C ASP A 1166 8.87 -25.94 -39.99
N LEU A 1167 7.97 -26.29 -40.91
CA LEU A 1167 7.13 -25.36 -41.67
C LEU A 1167 5.69 -25.37 -41.12
N ILE A 1168 5.16 -24.20 -40.78
CA ILE A 1168 3.81 -24.03 -40.23
C ILE A 1168 2.94 -23.28 -41.25
N ALA A 1169 1.66 -23.64 -41.37
CA ALA A 1169 0.71 -22.93 -42.24
C ALA A 1169 0.39 -21.53 -41.69
N GLY A 1170 0.50 -20.51 -42.54
CA GLY A 1170 0.22 -19.11 -42.23
C GLY A 1170 0.41 -18.22 -43.47
N PRO A 1171 0.32 -16.88 -43.35
CA PRO A 1171 0.50 -15.95 -44.47
C PRO A 1171 1.94 -15.86 -45.02
N GLY A 1172 2.90 -16.53 -44.40
CA GLY A 1172 4.32 -16.51 -44.77
C GLY A 1172 4.73 -17.60 -45.77
N ILE A 1173 5.79 -17.35 -46.54
CA ILE A 1173 6.40 -18.29 -47.50
C ILE A 1173 7.87 -18.47 -47.16
N ALA A 1174 8.31 -19.72 -46.93
CA ALA A 1174 9.73 -20.03 -46.77
C ALA A 1174 10.43 -20.27 -48.13
N THR A 1175 11.49 -19.52 -48.44
CA THR A 1175 12.35 -19.78 -49.61
C THR A 1175 13.65 -20.42 -49.17
N ILE A 1176 13.89 -21.68 -49.56
CA ILE A 1176 15.01 -22.49 -49.05
C ILE A 1176 16.05 -22.69 -50.16
N ARG A 1177 17.31 -22.29 -49.90
CA ARG A 1177 18.50 -22.53 -50.73
C ARG A 1177 19.44 -23.51 -50.03
N GLY A 1178 20.04 -24.42 -50.79
CA GLY A 1178 20.99 -25.41 -50.26
C GLY A 1178 20.38 -26.78 -49.99
N PHE A 1179 19.05 -26.91 -50.04
CA PHE A 1179 18.32 -28.16 -49.77
C PHE A 1179 18.84 -29.36 -50.59
N THR A 1180 19.07 -30.49 -49.92
CA THR A 1180 19.60 -31.75 -50.43
C THR A 1180 18.61 -32.91 -50.22
N ALA A 1181 18.96 -34.12 -50.67
CA ALA A 1181 18.11 -35.29 -50.46
C ALA A 1181 18.13 -35.81 -49.01
N ASP A 1182 19.14 -35.41 -48.22
CA ASP A 1182 19.30 -35.87 -46.85
C ASP A 1182 18.57 -34.97 -45.84
N ASP A 1183 18.09 -33.81 -46.26
CA ASP A 1183 17.30 -32.89 -45.44
C ASP A 1183 15.87 -33.43 -45.18
N ARG A 1184 15.24 -32.90 -44.13
CA ARG A 1184 13.88 -33.25 -43.70
C ARG A 1184 13.00 -32.02 -43.56
N ILE A 1185 11.71 -32.18 -43.79
CA ILE A 1185 10.68 -31.16 -43.62
C ILE A 1185 9.63 -31.68 -42.65
N ARG A 1186 9.47 -31.00 -41.52
CA ARG A 1186 8.36 -31.27 -40.60
C ARG A 1186 7.24 -30.28 -40.85
N LEU A 1187 6.01 -30.77 -40.87
CA LEU A 1187 4.82 -29.93 -41.03
C LEU A 1187 4.20 -29.63 -39.66
N GLY A 1188 3.71 -28.40 -39.46
CA GLY A 1188 3.00 -27.97 -38.26
C GLY A 1188 1.68 -28.71 -38.01
N SER A 1189 1.10 -28.51 -36.82
CA SER A 1189 -0.08 -29.27 -36.34
C SER A 1189 -1.26 -29.20 -37.31
N GLY A 1190 -1.62 -30.35 -37.88
CA GLY A 1190 -2.78 -30.52 -38.76
C GLY A 1190 -2.46 -30.77 -40.24
N LEU A 1191 -1.20 -30.61 -40.66
CA LEU A 1191 -0.76 -30.92 -42.02
C LEU A 1191 -0.05 -32.28 -42.11
N THR A 1192 -0.30 -32.99 -43.20
CA THR A 1192 0.38 -34.24 -43.56
C THR A 1192 0.93 -34.14 -44.98
N PHE A 1193 1.85 -35.04 -45.36
CA PHE A 1193 2.36 -35.13 -46.72
C PHE A 1193 1.25 -35.17 -47.78
N ASP A 1194 0.18 -35.93 -47.52
CA ASP A 1194 -0.93 -36.10 -48.46
C ASP A 1194 -1.79 -34.82 -48.63
N ALA A 1195 -1.63 -33.84 -47.72
CA ALA A 1195 -2.29 -32.55 -47.81
C ALA A 1195 -1.54 -31.54 -48.72
N LEU A 1196 -0.40 -31.92 -49.30
CA LEU A 1196 0.43 -31.04 -50.12
C LEU A 1196 0.33 -31.34 -51.62
N THR A 1197 0.32 -30.28 -52.42
CA THR A 1197 0.57 -30.29 -53.86
C THR A 1197 2.02 -29.87 -54.10
N ILE A 1198 2.82 -30.78 -54.66
CA ILE A 1198 4.23 -30.55 -55.00
C ILE A 1198 4.31 -30.26 -56.50
N SER A 1199 4.71 -29.05 -56.87
CA SER A 1199 4.74 -28.60 -58.27
C SER A 1199 6.05 -27.95 -58.67
N ARG A 1200 6.30 -27.84 -59.98
CA ARG A 1200 7.50 -27.22 -60.53
C ARG A 1200 7.21 -25.79 -60.98
N SER A 1201 8.09 -24.85 -60.63
CA SER A 1201 8.15 -23.53 -61.27
C SER A 1201 9.60 -23.23 -61.70
N GLY A 1202 9.85 -23.21 -63.01
CA GLY A 1202 11.20 -23.02 -63.54
C GLY A 1202 12.19 -24.09 -63.07
N ARG A 1203 13.20 -23.70 -62.28
CA ARG A 1203 14.20 -24.59 -61.66
C ARG A 1203 13.87 -24.98 -60.20
N ASP A 1204 12.77 -24.48 -59.66
CA ASP A 1204 12.44 -24.59 -58.25
C ASP A 1204 11.23 -25.52 -58.04
N THR A 1205 11.11 -26.05 -56.83
CA THR A 1205 9.98 -26.87 -56.38
C THR A 1205 9.11 -26.06 -55.41
N LEU A 1206 7.79 -26.10 -55.60
CA LEU A 1206 6.80 -25.41 -54.77
C LEU A 1206 6.04 -26.44 -53.94
N LEU A 1207 5.92 -26.18 -52.64
CA LEU A 1207 5.09 -26.95 -51.70
C LEU A 1207 3.85 -26.13 -51.36
N THR A 1208 2.68 -26.55 -51.82
CA THR A 1208 1.41 -25.82 -51.67
C THR A 1208 0.41 -26.66 -50.88
N VAL A 1209 -0.33 -26.08 -49.94
CA VAL A 1209 -1.40 -26.77 -49.22
C VAL A 1209 -2.60 -26.97 -50.15
N THR A 1210 -2.97 -28.23 -50.40
CA THR A 1210 -3.99 -28.59 -51.40
C THR A 1210 -5.38 -28.03 -51.06
N ALA A 1211 -5.75 -27.99 -49.78
CA ALA A 1211 -7.09 -27.58 -49.34
C ALA A 1211 -7.32 -26.07 -49.43
N THR A 1212 -6.29 -25.26 -49.19
CA THR A 1212 -6.40 -23.79 -49.13
C THR A 1212 -5.78 -23.09 -50.34
N GLY A 1213 -4.81 -23.72 -51.01
CA GLY A 1213 -4.01 -23.12 -52.08
C GLY A 1213 -2.82 -22.31 -51.59
N ASP A 1214 -2.57 -22.27 -50.27
CA ASP A 1214 -1.49 -21.48 -49.68
C ASP A 1214 -0.12 -22.08 -50.00
N LEU A 1215 0.83 -21.24 -50.43
CA LEU A 1215 2.20 -21.65 -50.70
C LEU A 1215 2.99 -21.72 -49.39
N LEU A 1216 3.44 -22.92 -49.02
CA LEU A 1216 4.17 -23.17 -47.77
C LEU A 1216 5.68 -22.89 -47.94
N ALA A 1217 6.27 -23.37 -49.04
CA ALA A 1217 7.69 -23.17 -49.31
C ALA A 1217 8.08 -23.25 -50.79
N VAL A 1218 9.20 -22.61 -51.13
CA VAL A 1218 9.90 -22.69 -52.41
C VAL A 1218 11.30 -23.26 -52.18
N LEU A 1219 11.56 -24.47 -52.69
CA LEU A 1219 12.87 -25.11 -52.66
C LEU A 1219 13.65 -24.73 -53.92
N LYS A 1220 14.67 -23.89 -53.76
CA LYS A 1220 15.44 -23.31 -54.88
C LYS A 1220 16.38 -24.35 -55.50
N GLY A 1221 16.24 -24.59 -56.80
CA GLY A 1221 17.09 -25.52 -57.56
C GLY A 1221 16.84 -27.01 -57.31
N VAL A 1222 15.80 -27.37 -56.54
CA VAL A 1222 15.45 -28.76 -56.21
C VAL A 1222 14.46 -29.31 -57.23
N GLN A 1223 14.57 -30.60 -57.56
CA GLN A 1223 13.69 -31.30 -58.49
C GLN A 1223 12.49 -31.88 -57.74
N PRO A 1224 11.23 -31.72 -58.20
CA PRO A 1224 10.06 -32.22 -57.46
C PRO A 1224 10.09 -33.73 -57.17
N SER A 1225 10.71 -34.51 -58.07
CA SER A 1225 10.83 -35.97 -57.91
C SER A 1225 11.73 -36.42 -56.76
N THR A 1226 12.52 -35.52 -56.17
CA THR A 1226 13.36 -35.84 -55.00
C THR A 1226 12.62 -35.63 -53.69
N ILE A 1227 11.43 -35.04 -53.71
CA ILE A 1227 10.60 -34.82 -52.52
C ILE A 1227 9.66 -36.03 -52.35
N THR A 1228 10.06 -36.97 -51.50
CA THR A 1228 9.30 -38.19 -51.18
C THR A 1228 8.65 -38.08 -49.80
N ARG A 1229 7.83 -39.07 -49.42
CA ARG A 1229 7.27 -39.16 -48.06
C ARG A 1229 8.35 -39.28 -46.97
N GLU A 1230 9.53 -39.83 -47.29
CA GLU A 1230 10.67 -39.92 -46.36
C GLU A 1230 11.28 -38.55 -46.05
N THR A 1231 11.13 -37.58 -46.96
CA THR A 1231 11.49 -36.17 -46.70
C THR A 1231 10.70 -35.60 -45.51
N PHE A 1232 9.54 -36.17 -45.18
CA PHE A 1232 8.65 -35.70 -44.12
C PHE A 1232 8.58 -36.65 -42.90
N ALA A 1233 9.54 -37.58 -42.80
CA ALA A 1233 9.61 -38.61 -41.75
C ALA A 1233 10.29 -38.11 -40.47
#